data_AF-A0A409X7M8-F1
#
_entry.id   AF-A0A409X7M8-F1
#
_cell.length_a   1.000
_cell.length_b   1.000
_cell.length_c   1.000
_cell.angle_alpha   90.00
_cell.angle_beta   90.00
_cell.angle_gamma   90.00
#
_symmetry.space_group_name_H-M   'P 1'
#
loop_
_entity.id
_entity.type
_entity.pdbx_description
1 polymer ?
#
loop_
_entity_poly.entity_id
_entity_poly.type
_entity_poly.pdbx_seq_one_letter_code
_entity_poly.pdbx_strand_id
1 'polypeptide(L)'
;MLLPSGLQLLISTLTFASASAIPTSSSITARSPSHHSYSSSQPLGIEFTPTTFSQTIREGLWFVEHYSPYCGHCKHFKPTWQQLVLDTRDKGDEGLGGGEVPEVGMGVVDCIVHGDLCDENGVKGYPTLIMFKDGKIVDQFKKARELDDLKAFMKQHVKAAAPPPPPSTPPPPPPPAAAATPGLTLNPNINPAGEVLPLTPALFTSTLASGPTFVKFFAPWCGHCKKLAPTWKQLARHMKGRITVAEVNCDDHSALCKKEGIQGYPTLMWYAGGAEGGEGKGFEYNSGRKLDQLKAFAEKASSAGVQALAAPADLDKHIAEEDVLYLLLHSPSDTEILSIIREASSPLFGSPQIFASSDPALHTRYSIPAASPWALVALKDHDAKTPSSVHYGSSPPSLYSSSSDAAKKLSKWLLTHRLPTTLELTRDTFQSVMNAPQTPLVVLCFSPESTREAVMRRLRDVGVKWRQRTEGNGVVHGREVVFTWMDEGKWADWMKSMYGLAKRPEGKAEEEGLDGVRVVIADHSVCVFFLSIFFEVGIKTDVYFRQKLIYYDTDRAGNAVRFTSSASMFAAVDDAASGKSTFKNSEGTVERMARYLNNKIQSLESFVIDKPFRSFFILIAFFGLAFLVLTRVVNSDVRGAESEWKEMKGRSGRLD
;
A
#
# COMPACT_ATOMS: atom_id res chain seq x y z
N MET A 1 -11.81 -61.48 53.27
CA MET A 1 -12.44 -61.14 54.57
C MET A 1 -13.25 -59.85 54.40
N LEU A 2 -14.44 -59.81 55.00
CA LEU A 2 -15.18 -58.65 55.50
C LEU A 2 -15.11 -57.26 54.80
N LEU A 3 -16.25 -56.93 54.17
CA LEU A 3 -17.06 -55.67 54.21
C LEU A 3 -17.03 -54.90 55.57
N PRO A 4 -17.54 -53.64 55.72
CA PRO A 4 -18.84 -53.17 55.13
C PRO A 4 -19.11 -51.65 54.88
N SER A 5 -20.32 -51.40 54.31
CA SER A 5 -21.16 -50.17 54.37
C SER A 5 -20.66 -48.86 53.73
N GLY A 6 -21.47 -47.88 53.30
CA GLY A 6 -22.94 -47.63 53.22
C GLY A 6 -23.16 -46.12 52.92
N LEU A 7 -24.24 -45.57 52.34
CA LEU A 7 -25.68 -45.92 52.33
C LEU A 7 -26.47 -45.23 51.16
N GLN A 8 -27.69 -45.71 50.92
CA GLN A 8 -28.79 -45.29 50.02
C GLN A 8 -29.68 -44.12 50.57
N LEU A 9 -30.63 -43.44 49.88
CA LEU A 9 -31.04 -43.27 48.45
C LEU A 9 -32.31 -42.34 48.33
N LEU A 10 -32.50 -41.59 47.22
CA LEU A 10 -33.74 -40.85 46.78
C LEU A 10 -34.18 -39.63 47.68
N ILE A 11 -35.23 -38.80 47.42
CA ILE A 11 -36.39 -38.81 46.48
C ILE A 11 -36.93 -37.38 46.19
N SER A 12 -37.71 -37.20 45.09
CA SER A 12 -38.67 -36.09 44.72
C SER A 12 -38.22 -34.60 44.77
N THR A 13 -38.55 -33.65 43.89
CA THR A 13 -39.70 -33.31 43.00
C THR A 13 -40.98 -32.77 43.66
N LEU A 14 -41.26 -31.46 43.54
CA LEU A 14 -42.43 -30.90 42.83
C LEU A 14 -42.51 -29.35 42.84
N THR A 15 -43.31 -28.82 41.92
CA THR A 15 -43.65 -27.39 41.68
C THR A 15 -44.71 -26.84 42.65
N PHE A 16 -44.80 -25.50 42.80
CA PHE A 16 -46.00 -24.71 42.42
C PHE A 16 -45.76 -23.17 42.49
N ALA A 17 -46.64 -22.38 41.87
CA ALA A 17 -46.65 -20.90 41.87
C ALA A 17 -47.39 -20.33 43.12
N SER A 18 -47.43 -19.01 43.39
CA SER A 18 -48.40 -18.07 42.77
C SER A 18 -48.23 -16.61 43.23
N ALA A 19 -48.90 -15.68 42.51
CA ALA A 19 -49.37 -14.31 42.85
C ALA A 19 -48.99 -13.68 44.22
N SER A 20 -48.44 -12.44 44.31
CA SER A 20 -48.98 -11.11 43.92
C SER A 20 -50.11 -10.55 44.81
N ALA A 21 -49.79 -9.54 45.65
CA ALA A 21 -50.71 -8.50 46.12
C ALA A 21 -49.96 -7.24 46.65
N ILE A 22 -50.59 -6.07 46.49
CA ILE A 22 -50.27 -4.73 47.06
C ILE A 22 -51.47 -4.29 47.94
N PRO A 23 -51.63 -3.08 48.56
CA PRO A 23 -50.87 -1.81 48.53
C PRO A 23 -50.28 -1.45 49.94
N THR A 24 -50.19 -0.24 50.54
CA THR A 24 -50.69 1.15 50.30
C THR A 24 -49.91 2.20 51.15
N SER A 25 -49.86 3.47 50.70
CA SER A 25 -49.93 4.76 51.48
C SER A 25 -49.07 4.99 52.75
N SER A 26 -48.45 6.16 53.04
CA SER A 26 -48.18 7.47 52.39
C SER A 26 -47.13 8.19 53.28
N SER A 27 -46.29 9.14 52.86
CA SER A 27 -46.67 10.54 52.58
C SER A 27 -45.51 11.43 52.04
N ILE A 28 -45.87 12.47 51.28
CA ILE A 28 -45.42 13.89 51.35
C ILE A 28 -44.04 14.10 52.03
N THR A 29 -42.93 14.51 51.40
CA THR A 29 -42.67 15.51 50.33
C THR A 29 -41.29 15.18 49.66
N ALA A 30 -40.77 15.77 48.58
CA ALA A 30 -41.16 16.90 47.72
C ALA A 30 -40.75 16.65 46.24
N ARG A 31 -40.33 17.68 45.48
CA ARG A 31 -39.91 17.58 44.07
C ARG A 31 -38.61 18.32 43.78
N SER A 32 -37.61 17.61 43.26
CA SER A 32 -36.43 18.16 42.58
C SER A 32 -36.26 17.37 41.27
N PRO A 33 -35.92 17.99 40.12
CA PRO A 33 -35.83 17.29 38.85
C PRO A 33 -34.62 16.34 38.85
N SER A 34 -34.89 15.03 38.85
CA SER A 34 -33.87 14.00 38.75
C SER A 34 -33.16 14.05 37.40
N HIS A 35 -31.84 14.21 37.41
CA HIS A 35 -31.03 13.92 36.22
C HIS A 35 -31.23 12.46 35.81
N HIS A 36 -31.85 12.22 34.65
CA HIS A 36 -31.88 10.89 34.05
C HIS A 36 -30.46 10.51 33.62
N SER A 37 -29.90 9.50 34.29
CA SER A 37 -28.62 8.89 33.95
C SER A 37 -28.75 8.09 32.65
N TYR A 38 -28.51 8.75 31.52
CA TYR A 38 -28.58 8.12 30.20
C TYR A 38 -27.55 6.98 30.06
N SER A 39 -28.04 5.78 29.72
CA SER A 39 -27.18 4.62 29.49
C SER A 39 -26.34 4.80 28.23
N SER A 40 -25.11 4.28 28.25
CA SER A 40 -24.17 4.30 27.11
C SER A 40 -24.62 3.47 25.89
N SER A 41 -25.78 2.82 25.96
CA SER A 41 -26.23 1.76 25.04
C SER A 41 -27.37 2.12 24.09
N GLN A 42 -27.85 3.37 24.04
CA GLN A 42 -28.95 3.76 23.13
C GLN A 42 -28.47 4.06 21.69
N PRO A 43 -29.23 3.65 20.66
CA PRO A 43 -28.82 3.74 19.26
C PRO A 43 -28.79 5.18 18.72
N LEU A 44 -27.94 5.42 17.72
CA LEU A 44 -27.77 6.71 17.03
C LEU A 44 -28.53 6.81 15.69
N GLY A 45 -29.39 5.83 15.40
CA GLY A 45 -29.89 5.56 14.06
C GLY A 45 -29.11 4.39 13.43
N ILE A 46 -29.18 4.25 12.11
CA ILE A 46 -28.42 3.26 11.35
C ILE A 46 -26.97 3.75 11.16
N GLU A 47 -25.98 2.93 11.52
CA GLU A 47 -24.57 3.21 11.22
C GLU A 47 -24.26 2.84 9.77
N PHE A 48 -23.77 3.81 9.00
CA PHE A 48 -23.54 3.69 7.56
C PHE A 48 -22.08 3.45 7.20
N THR A 49 -21.89 2.49 6.31
CA THR A 49 -20.63 2.18 5.61
C THR A 49 -20.74 2.61 4.15
N PRO A 50 -19.65 2.79 3.40
CA PRO A 50 -19.72 3.16 1.97
C PRO A 50 -20.59 2.23 1.12
N THR A 51 -20.65 0.94 1.47
CA THR A 51 -21.50 -0.04 0.77
C THR A 51 -22.96 -0.03 1.22
N THR A 52 -23.26 0.21 2.51
CA THR A 52 -24.65 0.28 2.99
C THR A 52 -25.29 1.64 2.73
N PHE A 53 -24.55 2.73 2.83
CA PHE A 53 -25.02 4.11 2.62
C PHE A 53 -25.76 4.25 1.29
N SER A 54 -25.06 4.09 0.16
CA SER A 54 -25.60 4.30 -1.19
C SER A 54 -26.67 3.27 -1.60
N GLN A 55 -26.82 2.18 -0.84
CA GLN A 55 -27.91 1.22 -1.01
C GLN A 55 -29.16 1.64 -0.23
N THR A 56 -28.98 2.06 1.03
CA THR A 56 -30.07 2.43 1.94
C THR A 56 -30.65 3.81 1.64
N ILE A 57 -29.83 4.83 1.36
CA ILE A 57 -30.33 6.18 1.05
C ILE A 57 -30.93 6.32 -0.36
N ARG A 58 -30.91 5.24 -1.16
CA ARG A 58 -31.31 5.21 -2.58
C ARG A 58 -32.79 5.57 -2.79
N GLU A 59 -33.63 5.27 -1.80
CA GLU A 59 -35.09 5.45 -1.87
C GLU A 59 -35.56 6.11 -0.56
N GLY A 60 -36.48 7.08 -0.67
CA GLY A 60 -37.03 7.78 0.48
C GLY A 60 -36.20 8.98 0.94
N LEU A 61 -36.53 9.50 2.13
CA LEU A 61 -35.95 10.72 2.71
C LEU A 61 -35.13 10.35 3.95
N TRP A 62 -33.84 10.70 3.96
CA TRP A 62 -32.87 10.28 4.97
C TRP A 62 -32.12 11.47 5.57
N PHE A 63 -32.05 11.55 6.90
CA PHE A 63 -31.28 12.56 7.61
C PHE A 63 -30.08 11.92 8.33
N VAL A 64 -28.88 12.39 8.01
CA VAL A 64 -27.63 11.72 8.40
C VAL A 64 -26.68 12.66 9.14
N GLU A 65 -26.13 12.19 10.26
CA GLU A 65 -24.99 12.84 10.95
C GLU A 65 -23.66 12.26 10.47
N HIS A 66 -22.87 13.09 9.78
CA HIS A 66 -21.46 12.82 9.48
C HIS A 66 -20.60 13.34 10.64
N TYR A 67 -20.10 12.43 11.49
CA TYR A 67 -19.47 12.76 12.77
C TYR A 67 -18.02 12.24 12.88
N SER A 68 -17.36 12.59 13.99
CA SER A 68 -16.10 11.97 14.42
C SER A 68 -16.13 11.65 15.92
N PRO A 69 -15.76 10.43 16.34
CA PRO A 69 -15.77 10.02 17.75
C PRO A 69 -14.73 10.75 18.60
N TYR A 70 -13.79 11.45 17.97
CA TYR A 70 -12.79 12.28 18.65
C TYR A 70 -13.20 13.76 18.75
N CYS A 71 -14.15 14.22 17.91
CA CYS A 71 -14.56 15.62 17.86
C CYS A 71 -15.40 16.03 19.10
N GLY A 72 -14.99 17.13 19.75
CA GLY A 72 -15.72 17.71 20.88
C GLY A 72 -17.15 18.14 20.51
N HIS A 73 -17.36 18.75 19.35
CA HIS A 73 -18.69 19.20 18.90
C HIS A 73 -19.66 18.05 18.59
N CYS A 74 -19.14 16.86 18.24
CA CYS A 74 -19.96 15.65 18.06
C CYS A 74 -20.36 15.09 19.43
N LYS A 75 -19.40 14.97 20.37
CA LYS A 75 -19.66 14.49 21.74
C LYS A 75 -20.73 15.30 22.48
N HIS A 76 -20.74 16.62 22.32
CA HIS A 76 -21.77 17.49 22.91
C HIS A 76 -23.12 17.43 22.17
N PHE A 77 -23.15 17.05 20.90
CA PHE A 77 -24.37 16.95 20.10
C PHE A 77 -25.04 15.58 20.17
N LYS A 78 -24.25 14.53 20.45
CA LYS A 78 -24.70 13.14 20.57
C LYS A 78 -26.03 12.98 21.36
N PRO A 79 -26.24 13.62 22.53
CA PRO A 79 -27.51 13.47 23.26
C PRO A 79 -28.71 14.04 22.49
N THR A 80 -28.55 15.17 21.81
CA THR A 80 -29.61 15.78 20.97
C THR A 80 -29.94 14.90 19.77
N TRP A 81 -28.93 14.29 19.13
CA TRP A 81 -29.15 13.36 18.03
C TRP A 81 -29.84 12.07 18.51
N GLN A 82 -29.43 11.50 19.65
CA GLN A 82 -30.12 10.34 20.25
C GLN A 82 -31.58 10.66 20.57
N GLN A 83 -31.88 11.82 21.16
CA GLN A 83 -33.26 12.25 21.40
C GLN A 83 -34.05 12.42 20.10
N LEU A 84 -33.46 13.01 19.05
CA LEU A 84 -34.12 13.16 17.75
C LEU A 84 -34.44 11.81 17.09
N VAL A 85 -33.54 10.83 17.21
CA VAL A 85 -33.75 9.46 16.73
C VAL A 85 -34.89 8.76 17.49
N LEU A 86 -34.95 8.90 18.82
CA LEU A 86 -36.04 8.37 19.64
C LEU A 86 -37.38 9.06 19.27
N ASP A 87 -37.42 10.39 19.25
CA ASP A 87 -38.57 11.22 18.86
C ASP A 87 -39.08 10.97 17.42
N THR A 88 -38.30 10.28 16.59
CA THR A 88 -38.66 9.85 15.23
C THR A 88 -39.14 8.40 15.20
N ARG A 89 -38.57 7.51 16.03
CA ARG A 89 -38.94 6.09 16.11
C ARG A 89 -40.20 5.83 16.93
N ASP A 90 -40.35 6.49 18.08
CA ASP A 90 -41.44 6.22 19.02
C ASP A 90 -42.81 6.65 18.45
N LYS A 91 -42.81 7.51 17.42
CA LYS A 91 -43.99 7.89 16.62
C LYS A 91 -44.46 6.84 15.62
N GLY A 92 -43.74 5.72 15.50
CA GLY A 92 -44.13 4.61 14.63
C GLY A 92 -45.25 3.73 15.19
N ASP A 93 -45.46 3.69 16.52
CA ASP A 93 -46.27 2.65 17.17
C ASP A 93 -47.44 3.18 18.04
N GLU A 94 -47.39 4.42 18.56
CA GLU A 94 -48.55 5.03 19.28
C GLU A 94 -49.11 6.27 18.57
N GLY A 95 -50.24 6.09 17.89
CA GLY A 95 -50.92 7.14 17.14
C GLY A 95 -51.91 7.98 17.97
N LEU A 96 -51.49 9.14 18.48
CA LEU A 96 -52.38 10.23 18.93
C LEU A 96 -51.63 11.57 18.91
N GLY A 97 -52.21 12.63 18.32
CA GLY A 97 -51.73 14.01 18.58
C GLY A 97 -51.35 14.93 17.39
N GLY A 98 -51.52 14.52 16.13
CA GLY A 98 -51.66 15.44 14.99
C GLY A 98 -50.38 16.05 14.38
N GLY A 99 -50.12 15.69 13.13
CA GLY A 99 -49.16 16.38 12.25
C GLY A 99 -48.30 15.42 11.45
N GLU A 100 -48.69 15.17 10.20
CA GLU A 100 -48.00 14.25 9.29
C GLU A 100 -46.50 14.56 9.16
N VAL A 101 -45.70 13.52 9.41
CA VAL A 101 -44.29 13.44 9.03
C VAL A 101 -44.06 12.02 8.52
N PRO A 102 -44.02 11.78 7.19
CA PRO A 102 -43.56 10.52 6.62
C PRO A 102 -42.21 10.09 7.19
N GLU A 103 -41.99 8.78 7.25
CA GLU A 103 -40.83 8.17 7.88
C GLU A 103 -39.51 8.69 7.28
N VAL A 104 -38.81 9.55 8.04
CA VAL A 104 -37.47 10.03 7.70
C VAL A 104 -36.47 9.03 8.28
N GLY A 105 -35.73 8.35 7.41
CA GLY A 105 -34.70 7.41 7.84
C GLY A 105 -33.55 8.13 8.54
N MET A 106 -33.19 7.69 9.74
CA MET A 106 -32.16 8.31 10.58
C MET A 106 -30.88 7.48 10.61
N GLY A 107 -29.72 8.08 10.37
CA GLY A 107 -28.45 7.37 10.44
C GLY A 107 -27.21 8.23 10.67
N VAL A 108 -26.05 7.59 10.76
CA VAL A 108 -24.76 8.23 11.08
C VAL A 108 -23.62 7.66 10.25
N VAL A 109 -22.60 8.49 9.97
CA VAL A 109 -21.35 8.08 9.33
C VAL A 109 -20.18 8.49 10.23
N ASP A 110 -19.35 7.54 10.64
CA ASP A 110 -18.07 7.84 11.31
C ASP A 110 -17.00 8.19 10.26
N CYS A 111 -16.74 9.49 10.10
CA CYS A 111 -15.78 10.00 9.13
C CYS A 111 -14.31 9.72 9.46
N ILE A 112 -14.00 9.12 10.61
CA ILE A 112 -12.65 8.61 10.92
C ILE A 112 -12.47 7.18 10.40
N VAL A 113 -13.55 6.42 10.28
CA VAL A 113 -13.57 5.07 9.68
C VAL A 113 -13.86 5.15 8.17
N HIS A 114 -14.66 6.12 7.74
CA HIS A 114 -15.19 6.27 6.39
C HIS A 114 -14.96 7.68 5.82
N GLY A 115 -13.72 8.16 5.91
CA GLY A 115 -13.31 9.49 5.43
C GLY A 115 -13.68 9.75 3.96
N ASP A 116 -13.38 8.80 3.06
CA ASP A 116 -13.68 8.92 1.62
C ASP A 116 -15.18 9.22 1.36
N LEU A 117 -16.09 8.54 2.09
CA LEU A 117 -17.54 8.76 2.01
C LEU A 117 -17.95 10.14 2.54
N CYS A 118 -17.24 10.69 3.51
CA CYS A 118 -17.50 12.03 4.03
C CYS A 118 -16.96 13.11 3.08
N ASP A 119 -15.79 12.89 2.46
CA ASP A 119 -15.24 13.77 1.42
C ASP A 119 -16.13 13.80 0.17
N GLU A 120 -16.64 12.64 -0.28
CA GLU A 120 -17.65 12.51 -1.35
C GLU A 120 -18.94 13.29 -1.04
N ASN A 121 -19.40 13.25 0.22
CA ASN A 121 -20.55 14.02 0.71
C ASN A 121 -20.22 15.50 1.01
N GLY A 122 -18.99 15.97 0.73
CA GLY A 122 -18.58 17.36 0.90
C GLY A 122 -18.43 17.82 2.36
N VAL A 123 -18.19 16.90 3.29
CA VAL A 123 -18.11 17.15 4.73
C VAL A 123 -16.79 17.83 5.10
N LYS A 124 -16.82 19.15 5.35
CA LYS A 124 -15.62 19.96 5.67
C LYS A 124 -15.38 20.17 7.17
N GLY A 125 -16.16 19.54 8.04
CA GLY A 125 -16.08 19.66 9.49
C GLY A 125 -17.16 18.86 10.22
N TYR A 126 -17.00 18.66 11.54
CA TYR A 126 -17.83 17.73 12.30
C TYR A 126 -18.54 18.37 13.51
N PRO A 127 -19.79 17.98 13.82
CA PRO A 127 -20.66 17.15 12.98
C PRO A 127 -21.25 17.95 11.82
N THR A 128 -21.43 17.31 10.68
CA THR A 128 -22.17 17.85 9.53
C THR A 128 -23.47 17.06 9.38
N LEU A 129 -24.59 17.75 9.15
CA LEU A 129 -25.93 17.15 9.07
C LEU A 129 -26.51 17.36 7.67
N ILE A 130 -26.78 16.26 6.95
CA ILE A 130 -27.20 16.31 5.54
C ILE A 130 -28.51 15.54 5.35
N MET A 131 -29.43 16.16 4.61
CA MET A 131 -30.68 15.54 4.16
C MET A 131 -30.48 14.98 2.75
N PHE A 132 -30.84 13.72 2.56
CA PHE A 132 -30.81 13.02 1.28
C PHE A 132 -32.23 12.64 0.87
N LYS A 133 -32.56 12.77 -0.41
CA LYS A 133 -33.76 12.18 -1.00
C LYS A 133 -33.37 11.38 -2.23
N ASP A 134 -33.85 10.14 -2.32
CA ASP A 134 -33.69 9.26 -3.48
C ASP A 134 -32.23 9.20 -4.01
N GLY A 135 -31.29 8.97 -3.08
CA GLY A 135 -29.85 8.88 -3.33
C GLY A 135 -29.09 10.21 -3.47
N LYS A 136 -29.75 11.37 -3.38
CA LYS A 136 -29.15 12.69 -3.64
C LYS A 136 -29.21 13.62 -2.43
N ILE A 137 -28.15 14.39 -2.20
CA ILE A 137 -28.16 15.52 -1.25
C ILE A 137 -29.22 16.52 -1.71
N VAL A 138 -30.19 16.82 -0.85
CA VAL A 138 -31.20 17.87 -1.10
C VAL A 138 -30.95 19.14 -0.29
N ASP A 139 -30.40 19.01 0.93
CA ASP A 139 -30.05 20.16 1.77
C ASP A 139 -29.05 19.78 2.88
N GLN A 140 -28.40 20.77 3.47
CA GLN A 140 -27.46 20.63 4.59
C GLN A 140 -27.86 21.59 5.71
N PHE A 141 -28.14 21.05 6.89
CA PHE A 141 -28.61 21.82 8.04
C PHE A 141 -27.48 22.70 8.62
N LYS A 142 -27.75 24.00 8.76
CA LYS A 142 -26.76 25.05 9.10
C LYS A 142 -27.16 25.93 10.31
N LYS A 143 -28.24 25.58 11.01
CA LYS A 143 -28.73 26.32 12.19
C LYS A 143 -28.06 25.87 13.50
N ALA A 144 -28.49 26.46 14.62
CA ALA A 144 -28.23 25.92 15.94
C ALA A 144 -28.66 24.44 16.01
N ARG A 145 -27.83 23.59 16.62
CA ARG A 145 -28.04 22.14 16.69
C ARG A 145 -28.96 21.76 17.86
N GLU A 146 -30.11 22.42 17.91
CA GLU A 146 -31.15 22.27 18.93
C GLU A 146 -32.31 21.42 18.39
N LEU A 147 -32.97 20.70 19.30
CA LEU A 147 -33.91 19.64 18.96
C LEU A 147 -35.11 20.14 18.12
N ASP A 148 -35.63 21.32 18.42
CA ASP A 148 -36.82 21.87 17.74
C ASP A 148 -36.49 22.45 16.36
N ASP A 149 -35.30 23.01 16.18
CA ASP A 149 -34.81 23.48 14.87
C ASP A 149 -34.58 22.28 13.92
N LEU A 150 -34.08 21.16 14.45
CA LEU A 150 -33.91 19.91 13.70
C LEU A 150 -35.26 19.28 13.31
N LYS A 151 -36.23 19.25 14.24
CA LYS A 151 -37.61 18.82 13.97
C LYS A 151 -38.28 19.69 12.89
N ALA A 152 -38.09 21.01 12.96
CA ALA A 152 -38.62 21.94 11.97
C ALA A 152 -38.02 21.71 10.58
N PHE A 153 -36.71 21.46 10.50
CA PHE A 153 -36.00 21.14 9.25
C PHE A 153 -36.47 19.82 8.63
N MET A 154 -36.59 18.75 9.42
CA MET A 154 -37.14 17.48 8.93
C MET A 154 -38.56 17.66 8.38
N LYS A 155 -39.43 18.35 9.13
CA LYS A 155 -40.83 18.63 8.72
C LYS A 155 -40.94 19.48 7.46
N GLN A 156 -40.00 20.39 7.22
CA GLN A 156 -39.94 21.18 5.97
C GLN A 156 -39.67 20.28 4.75
N HIS A 157 -38.61 19.45 4.82
CA HIS A 157 -38.24 18.56 3.71
C HIS A 157 -39.26 17.45 3.46
N VAL A 158 -39.91 16.98 4.51
CA VAL A 158 -41.06 16.07 4.41
C VAL A 158 -42.21 16.67 3.60
N LYS A 159 -42.56 17.94 3.83
CA LYS A 159 -43.68 18.60 3.13
C LYS A 159 -43.38 18.83 1.65
N ALA A 160 -42.10 18.96 1.28
CA ALA A 160 -41.64 19.05 -0.10
C ALA A 160 -41.52 17.69 -0.80
N ALA A 161 -41.67 16.56 -0.09
CA ALA A 161 -41.45 15.22 -0.64
C ALA A 161 -42.70 14.54 -1.24
N ALA A 162 -43.90 15.04 -0.93
CA ALA A 162 -45.17 14.42 -1.33
C ALA A 162 -45.43 14.48 -2.86
N PRO A 163 -45.98 13.41 -3.48
CA PRO A 163 -46.11 13.30 -4.93
C PRO A 163 -47.39 13.96 -5.49
N PRO A 164 -47.33 14.53 -6.72
CA PRO A 164 -48.52 14.86 -7.51
C PRO A 164 -49.15 13.59 -8.16
N PRO A 165 -50.43 13.64 -8.59
CA PRO A 165 -51.12 12.47 -9.13
C PRO A 165 -50.59 12.00 -10.52
N PRO A 166 -50.69 10.69 -10.85
CA PRO A 166 -49.94 10.09 -11.95
C PRO A 166 -50.63 10.15 -13.33
N PRO A 167 -49.87 10.43 -14.42
CA PRO A 167 -50.23 10.08 -15.79
C PRO A 167 -49.95 8.59 -16.10
N SER A 168 -50.72 8.00 -17.01
CA SER A 168 -50.77 6.55 -17.23
C SER A 168 -49.99 6.05 -18.47
N THR A 169 -48.78 5.51 -18.27
CA THR A 169 -48.14 4.51 -19.18
C THR A 169 -47.07 3.71 -18.41
N PRO A 170 -47.01 2.37 -18.53
CA PRO A 170 -45.93 1.58 -17.95
C PRO A 170 -44.63 1.69 -18.78
N PRO A 171 -43.44 1.81 -18.16
CA PRO A 171 -42.16 1.76 -18.87
C PRO A 171 -41.78 0.31 -19.28
N PRO A 172 -40.93 0.13 -20.31
CA PRO A 172 -40.49 -1.19 -20.76
C PRO A 172 -39.51 -1.87 -19.77
N PRO A 173 -39.39 -3.21 -19.81
CA PRO A 173 -38.49 -3.96 -18.94
C PRO A 173 -37.01 -3.67 -19.23
N PRO A 174 -36.12 -3.78 -18.21
CA PRO A 174 -34.69 -3.52 -18.38
C PRO A 174 -33.98 -4.60 -19.22
N PRO A 175 -32.88 -4.26 -19.91
CA PRO A 175 -32.09 -5.22 -20.66
C PRO A 175 -31.38 -6.23 -19.73
N PRO A 176 -31.09 -7.46 -20.20
CA PRO A 176 -30.40 -8.47 -19.40
C PRO A 176 -28.97 -8.06 -19.04
N ALA A 177 -28.45 -8.65 -17.95
CA ALA A 177 -27.17 -8.29 -17.35
C ALA A 177 -25.98 -8.39 -18.33
N ALA A 178 -25.04 -7.46 -18.21
CA ALA A 178 -23.80 -7.46 -18.96
C ALA A 178 -22.96 -8.72 -18.65
N ALA A 179 -22.20 -9.19 -19.65
CA ALA A 179 -21.56 -10.49 -19.64
C ALA A 179 -20.55 -10.68 -18.48
N ALA A 180 -20.55 -11.88 -17.90
CA ALA A 180 -19.49 -12.32 -17.00
C ALA A 180 -18.24 -12.68 -17.81
N THR A 181 -17.07 -12.24 -17.34
CA THR A 181 -15.77 -12.62 -17.91
C THR A 181 -15.54 -14.13 -17.75
N PRO A 182 -15.28 -14.90 -18.82
CA PRO A 182 -14.99 -16.32 -18.72
C PRO A 182 -13.55 -16.55 -18.22
N GLY A 183 -13.31 -17.62 -17.46
CA GLY A 183 -11.95 -18.17 -17.30
C GLY A 183 -11.33 -18.28 -15.90
N LEU A 184 -12.09 -18.34 -14.80
CA LEU A 184 -11.56 -18.79 -13.49
C LEU A 184 -12.43 -19.90 -12.90
N THR A 185 -11.87 -21.10 -12.73
CA THR A 185 -12.54 -22.25 -12.12
C THR A 185 -12.63 -22.10 -10.61
N LEU A 186 -13.83 -21.92 -10.08
CA LEU A 186 -14.07 -21.93 -8.63
C LEU A 186 -13.82 -23.33 -8.06
N ASN A 187 -12.98 -23.43 -7.03
CA ASN A 187 -12.88 -24.65 -6.21
C ASN A 187 -13.84 -24.49 -5.02
N PRO A 188 -14.97 -25.24 -4.96
CA PRO A 188 -15.99 -25.02 -3.94
C PRO A 188 -15.51 -25.31 -2.51
N ASN A 189 -14.38 -26.00 -2.34
CA ASN A 189 -13.81 -26.33 -1.04
C ASN A 189 -12.88 -25.24 -0.48
N ILE A 190 -12.41 -24.28 -1.30
CA ILE A 190 -11.47 -23.22 -0.88
C ILE A 190 -12.23 -21.97 -0.46
N ASN A 191 -12.15 -21.61 0.82
CA ASN A 191 -12.89 -20.50 1.44
C ASN A 191 -14.39 -20.45 1.03
N PRO A 192 -15.19 -21.47 1.37
CA PRO A 192 -16.60 -21.54 0.99
C PRO A 192 -17.49 -20.48 1.67
N ALA A 193 -17.02 -19.84 2.74
CA ALA A 193 -17.72 -18.74 3.40
C ALA A 193 -17.46 -17.39 2.69
N GLY A 194 -16.23 -17.15 2.23
CA GLY A 194 -15.75 -15.82 1.82
C GLY A 194 -15.33 -14.98 3.02
N GLU A 195 -14.77 -15.62 4.05
CA GLU A 195 -14.38 -14.98 5.32
C GLU A 195 -12.87 -15.06 5.53
N VAL A 196 -12.37 -14.30 6.51
CA VAL A 196 -10.95 -14.34 6.88
C VAL A 196 -10.76 -15.48 7.87
N LEU A 197 -9.94 -16.47 7.51
CA LEU A 197 -9.61 -17.60 8.36
C LEU A 197 -8.55 -17.23 9.40
N PRO A 198 -8.85 -17.22 10.72
CA PRO A 198 -7.82 -17.09 11.75
C PRO A 198 -6.97 -18.38 11.79
N LEU A 199 -5.66 -18.25 11.58
CA LEU A 199 -4.73 -19.38 11.56
C LEU A 199 -3.95 -19.48 12.86
N THR A 200 -4.08 -20.64 13.50
CA THR A 200 -3.22 -21.10 14.59
C THR A 200 -2.07 -21.96 14.05
N PRO A 201 -0.99 -22.21 14.81
CA PRO A 201 0.10 -23.08 14.37
C PRO A 201 -0.33 -24.50 13.96
N ALA A 202 -1.44 -25.01 14.52
CA ALA A 202 -2.00 -26.32 14.17
C ALA A 202 -2.81 -26.32 12.86
N LEU A 203 -3.33 -25.17 12.43
CA LEU A 203 -4.10 -25.00 11.19
C LEU A 203 -3.26 -24.47 10.03
N PHE A 204 -2.09 -23.89 10.31
CA PHE A 204 -1.26 -23.22 9.31
C PHE A 204 -0.83 -24.17 8.17
N THR A 205 -0.06 -25.22 8.49
CA THR A 205 0.48 -26.18 7.50
C THR A 205 -0.61 -26.89 6.71
N SER A 206 -1.72 -27.29 7.36
CA SER A 206 -2.84 -27.97 6.71
C SER A 206 -3.65 -27.03 5.79
N THR A 207 -3.76 -25.74 6.13
CA THR A 207 -4.34 -24.73 5.24
C THR A 207 -3.47 -24.50 4.01
N LEU A 208 -2.15 -24.37 4.17
CA LEU A 208 -1.22 -24.20 3.04
C LEU A 208 -1.21 -25.44 2.11
N ALA A 209 -1.32 -26.65 2.68
CA ALA A 209 -1.48 -27.87 1.90
C ALA A 209 -2.82 -27.94 1.14
N SER A 210 -3.87 -27.28 1.64
CA SER A 210 -5.21 -27.29 1.02
C SER A 210 -5.36 -26.38 -0.20
N GLY A 211 -4.47 -25.41 -0.40
CA GLY A 211 -4.47 -24.56 -1.59
C GLY A 211 -3.87 -23.16 -1.41
N PRO A 212 -3.98 -22.31 -2.45
CA PRO A 212 -3.39 -20.97 -2.43
C PRO A 212 -3.99 -20.12 -1.30
N THR A 213 -3.10 -19.50 -0.51
CA THR A 213 -3.46 -18.82 0.74
C THR A 213 -2.73 -17.48 0.85
N PHE A 214 -3.48 -16.41 1.12
CA PHE A 214 -2.95 -15.07 1.40
C PHE A 214 -3.12 -14.75 2.88
N VAL A 215 -2.02 -14.59 3.61
CA VAL A 215 -2.00 -14.45 5.08
C VAL A 215 -1.61 -13.03 5.49
N LYS A 216 -2.40 -12.42 6.37
CA LYS A 216 -2.05 -11.19 7.10
C LYS A 216 -1.50 -11.54 8.47
N PHE A 217 -0.20 -11.38 8.67
CA PHE A 217 0.44 -11.41 9.98
C PHE A 217 0.24 -10.06 10.67
N PHE A 218 -0.33 -10.06 11.86
CA PHE A 218 -0.77 -8.83 12.55
C PHE A 218 -0.62 -8.92 14.07
N ALA A 219 -0.81 -7.77 14.74
CA ALA A 219 -1.00 -7.71 16.19
C ALA A 219 -2.22 -6.83 16.53
N PRO A 220 -3.09 -7.20 17.49
CA PRO A 220 -4.35 -6.52 17.81
C PRO A 220 -4.18 -5.08 18.31
N TRP A 221 -3.03 -4.68 18.83
CA TRP A 221 -2.76 -3.28 19.21
C TRP A 221 -2.41 -2.39 18.02
N CYS A 222 -1.82 -2.93 16.94
CA CYS A 222 -1.24 -2.14 15.85
C CYS A 222 -2.31 -1.38 15.03
N GLY A 223 -2.18 -0.05 14.98
CA GLY A 223 -3.11 0.83 14.26
C GLY A 223 -3.19 0.57 12.75
N HIS A 224 -2.08 0.20 12.10
CA HIS A 224 -2.07 -0.18 10.69
C HIS A 224 -2.80 -1.51 10.43
N CYS A 225 -2.76 -2.45 11.40
CA CYS A 225 -3.51 -3.70 11.32
C CYS A 225 -5.02 -3.46 11.42
N LYS A 226 -5.44 -2.59 12.35
CA LYS A 226 -6.84 -2.18 12.52
C LYS A 226 -7.40 -1.52 11.25
N LYS A 227 -6.65 -0.59 10.65
CA LYS A 227 -7.03 0.07 9.39
C LYS A 227 -7.15 -0.90 8.21
N LEU A 228 -6.33 -1.96 8.16
CA LEU A 228 -6.35 -2.94 7.08
C LEU A 228 -7.45 -4.01 7.24
N ALA A 229 -7.87 -4.31 8.47
CA ALA A 229 -8.86 -5.35 8.77
C ALA A 229 -10.18 -5.29 7.95
N PRO A 230 -10.86 -4.13 7.76
CA PRO A 230 -12.07 -4.07 6.93
C PRO A 230 -11.80 -4.38 5.45
N THR A 231 -10.68 -3.90 4.91
CA THR A 231 -10.24 -4.20 3.54
C THR A 231 -9.94 -5.69 3.36
N TRP A 232 -9.29 -6.31 4.36
CA TRP A 232 -8.97 -7.73 4.36
C TRP A 232 -10.22 -8.62 4.37
N LYS A 233 -11.25 -8.23 5.13
CA LYS A 233 -12.57 -8.89 5.11
C LYS A 233 -13.31 -8.72 3.77
N GLN A 234 -13.14 -7.59 3.08
CA GLN A 234 -13.69 -7.40 1.73
C GLN A 234 -12.95 -8.24 0.68
N LEU A 235 -11.63 -8.38 0.80
CA LEU A 235 -10.83 -9.25 -0.06
C LEU A 235 -11.25 -10.72 0.08
N ALA A 236 -11.45 -11.20 1.32
CA ALA A 236 -11.93 -12.55 1.59
C ALA A 236 -13.28 -12.86 0.91
N ARG A 237 -14.21 -11.90 0.93
CA ARG A 237 -15.53 -12.02 0.28
C ARG A 237 -15.40 -12.07 -1.24
N HIS A 238 -14.52 -11.24 -1.82
CA HIS A 238 -14.25 -11.21 -3.27
C HIS A 238 -13.59 -12.51 -3.76
N MET A 239 -12.73 -13.11 -2.94
CA MET A 239 -11.97 -14.32 -3.28
C MET A 239 -12.61 -15.65 -2.83
N LYS A 240 -13.88 -15.62 -2.43
CA LYS A 240 -14.70 -16.78 -2.08
C LYS A 240 -14.65 -17.85 -3.19
N GLY A 241 -14.37 -19.11 -2.83
CA GLY A 241 -14.25 -20.20 -3.81
C GLY A 241 -12.99 -20.17 -4.69
N ARG A 242 -12.01 -19.29 -4.40
CA ARG A 242 -10.78 -19.12 -5.20
C ARG A 242 -9.51 -19.30 -4.37
N ILE A 243 -9.35 -18.54 -3.29
CA ILE A 243 -8.19 -18.60 -2.39
C ILE A 243 -8.62 -18.53 -0.93
N THR A 244 -7.79 -19.07 -0.04
CA THR A 244 -7.94 -18.81 1.39
C THR A 244 -7.38 -17.43 1.71
N VAL A 245 -8.19 -16.54 2.29
CA VAL A 245 -7.71 -15.28 2.85
C VAL A 245 -7.69 -15.45 4.36
N ALA A 246 -6.54 -15.23 4.99
CA ALA A 246 -6.26 -15.66 6.35
C ALA A 246 -5.56 -14.58 7.19
N GLU A 247 -5.56 -14.75 8.50
CA GLU A 247 -4.79 -13.89 9.42
C GLU A 247 -4.17 -14.67 10.59
N VAL A 248 -2.98 -14.25 11.01
CA VAL A 248 -2.25 -14.82 12.16
C VAL A 248 -2.00 -13.71 13.16
N ASN A 249 -2.48 -13.87 14.40
CA ASN A 249 -2.13 -12.97 15.49
C ASN A 249 -0.74 -13.33 16.05
N CYS A 250 0.21 -12.42 15.88
CA CYS A 250 1.59 -12.60 16.32
C CYS A 250 1.82 -12.28 17.80
N ASP A 251 0.86 -11.66 18.50
CA ASP A 251 0.90 -11.61 19.97
C ASP A 251 0.66 -13.04 20.53
N ASP A 252 -0.39 -13.72 20.03
CA ASP A 252 -0.75 -15.09 20.47
C ASP A 252 0.21 -16.16 19.92
N HIS A 253 0.77 -15.95 18.72
CA HIS A 253 1.51 -16.95 17.94
C HIS A 253 2.89 -16.47 17.49
N SER A 254 3.57 -15.69 18.34
CA SER A 254 4.89 -15.10 18.09
C SER A 254 5.95 -16.09 17.55
N ALA A 255 5.93 -17.34 18.01
CA ALA A 255 6.84 -18.39 17.52
C ALA A 255 6.63 -18.74 16.03
N LEU A 256 5.37 -18.78 15.57
CA LEU A 256 5.04 -18.98 14.15
C LEU A 256 5.50 -17.78 13.32
N CYS A 257 5.17 -16.55 13.76
CA CYS A 257 5.58 -15.34 13.06
C CYS A 257 7.12 -15.20 13.00
N LYS A 258 7.85 -15.68 14.01
CA LYS A 258 9.31 -15.76 13.98
C LYS A 258 9.84 -16.83 13.02
N LYS A 259 9.18 -17.98 12.87
CA LYS A 259 9.52 -19.00 11.85
C LYS A 259 9.35 -18.42 10.43
N GLU A 260 8.24 -17.74 10.20
CA GLU A 260 7.90 -17.10 8.91
C GLU A 260 8.68 -15.80 8.64
N GLY A 261 9.61 -15.41 9.52
CA GLY A 261 10.51 -14.28 9.32
C GLY A 261 9.87 -12.88 9.46
N ILE A 262 8.70 -12.78 10.09
CA ILE A 262 7.93 -11.54 10.23
C ILE A 262 8.65 -10.54 11.16
N GLN A 263 8.96 -9.34 10.65
CA GLN A 263 9.70 -8.29 11.38
C GLN A 263 8.85 -7.06 11.77
N GLY A 264 7.60 -6.98 11.31
CA GLY A 264 6.71 -5.85 11.58
C GLY A 264 5.25 -6.13 11.21
N TYR A 265 4.34 -5.21 11.53
CA TYR A 265 2.89 -5.45 11.41
C TYR A 265 2.11 -4.30 10.74
N PRO A 266 1.17 -4.58 9.82
CA PRO A 266 0.91 -5.89 9.23
C PRO A 266 1.94 -6.23 8.14
N THR A 267 2.35 -7.49 8.07
CA THR A 267 3.05 -8.08 6.93
C THR A 267 2.09 -9.02 6.21
N LEU A 268 2.12 -9.00 4.88
CA LEU A 268 1.19 -9.75 4.02
C LEU A 268 1.99 -10.77 3.23
N MET A 269 1.68 -12.06 3.38
CA MET A 269 2.44 -13.17 2.80
C MET A 269 1.55 -14.03 1.92
N TRP A 270 1.95 -14.21 0.66
CA TRP A 270 1.31 -15.13 -0.27
C TRP A 270 2.00 -16.50 -0.24
N TYR A 271 1.19 -17.54 -0.25
CA TYR A 271 1.60 -18.94 -0.36
C TYR A 271 0.82 -19.57 -1.51
N ALA A 272 1.49 -20.06 -2.55
CA ALA A 272 0.83 -20.70 -3.69
C ALA A 272 0.13 -22.03 -3.34
N GLY A 273 0.47 -22.62 -2.18
CA GLY A 273 -0.04 -23.90 -1.71
C GLY A 273 0.55 -25.11 -2.45
N GLY A 274 0.07 -26.31 -2.11
CA GLY A 274 0.38 -27.54 -2.86
C GLY A 274 1.80 -28.11 -2.73
N ALA A 275 2.66 -27.55 -1.85
CA ALA A 275 3.93 -28.17 -1.49
C ALA A 275 3.71 -29.41 -0.61
N GLU A 276 4.34 -30.54 -0.92
CA GLU A 276 4.30 -31.73 -0.06
C GLU A 276 4.86 -31.40 1.34
N GLY A 277 4.20 -31.90 2.38
CA GLY A 277 4.49 -31.54 3.77
C GLY A 277 4.04 -30.15 4.21
N GLY A 278 3.56 -29.29 3.29
CA GLY A 278 3.01 -27.97 3.59
C GLY A 278 4.04 -26.89 3.96
N GLU A 279 5.34 -27.17 3.89
CA GLU A 279 6.43 -26.20 4.16
C GLU A 279 6.76 -25.34 2.92
N GLY A 280 5.73 -24.82 2.26
CA GLY A 280 5.90 -23.89 1.13
C GLY A 280 6.41 -22.53 1.61
N LYS A 281 7.54 -22.06 1.07
CA LYS A 281 8.06 -20.73 1.40
C LYS A 281 7.08 -19.64 0.94
N GLY A 282 6.61 -18.83 1.89
CA GLY A 282 5.79 -17.65 1.61
C GLY A 282 6.59 -16.50 1.00
N PHE A 283 5.91 -15.65 0.24
CA PHE A 283 6.47 -14.47 -0.42
C PHE A 283 5.75 -13.19 0.04
N GLU A 284 6.50 -12.16 0.42
CA GLU A 284 5.92 -10.92 0.97
C GLU A 284 5.31 -10.03 -0.12
N TYR A 285 4.06 -9.67 0.07
CA TYR A 285 3.36 -8.65 -0.72
C TYR A 285 3.70 -7.25 -0.23
N ASN A 286 4.53 -6.56 -1.02
CA ASN A 286 5.04 -5.22 -0.72
C ASN A 286 4.43 -4.09 -1.56
N SER A 287 3.31 -4.36 -2.26
CA SER A 287 2.54 -3.33 -2.98
C SER A 287 1.46 -2.68 -2.09
N GLY A 288 0.77 -1.66 -2.62
CA GLY A 288 -0.23 -0.88 -1.91
C GLY A 288 -1.41 -1.70 -1.38
N ARG A 289 -1.96 -1.24 -0.26
CA ARG A 289 -2.88 -2.01 0.59
C ARG A 289 -4.35 -1.57 0.47
N LYS A 290 -4.72 -0.92 -0.64
CA LYS A 290 -6.13 -0.66 -0.99
C LYS A 290 -6.82 -1.93 -1.50
N LEU A 291 -8.15 -1.94 -1.48
CA LEU A 291 -8.94 -3.12 -1.87
C LEU A 291 -8.61 -3.60 -3.29
N ASP A 292 -8.56 -2.70 -4.26
CA ASP A 292 -8.45 -3.09 -5.67
C ASP A 292 -7.02 -3.54 -6.03
N GLN A 293 -6.01 -2.96 -5.38
CA GLN A 293 -4.61 -3.42 -5.45
C GLN A 293 -4.47 -4.86 -4.90
N LEU A 294 -5.16 -5.14 -3.78
CA LEU A 294 -5.18 -6.46 -3.15
C LEU A 294 -6.01 -7.48 -3.95
N LYS A 295 -7.12 -7.06 -4.57
CA LYS A 295 -7.93 -7.90 -5.47
C LYS A 295 -7.16 -8.27 -6.72
N ALA A 296 -6.64 -7.29 -7.46
CA ALA A 296 -5.89 -7.53 -8.70
C ALA A 296 -4.69 -8.45 -8.45
N PHE A 297 -3.98 -8.26 -7.33
CA PHE A 297 -2.96 -9.19 -6.87
C PHE A 297 -3.51 -10.58 -6.58
N ALA A 298 -4.53 -10.70 -5.73
CA ALA A 298 -5.05 -12.00 -5.31
C ALA A 298 -5.67 -12.80 -6.48
N GLU A 299 -6.31 -12.12 -7.43
CA GLU A 299 -6.84 -12.73 -8.65
C GLU A 299 -5.72 -13.21 -9.56
N LYS A 300 -4.70 -12.39 -9.82
CA LYS A 300 -3.56 -12.77 -10.66
C LYS A 300 -2.70 -13.88 -10.01
N ALA A 301 -2.47 -13.80 -8.70
CA ALA A 301 -1.78 -14.83 -7.93
C ALA A 301 -2.59 -16.15 -7.80
N SER A 302 -3.93 -16.08 -7.84
CA SER A 302 -4.79 -17.26 -7.88
C SER A 302 -4.85 -17.95 -9.24
N SER A 303 -4.44 -17.28 -10.32
CA SER A 303 -4.33 -17.93 -11.63
C SER A 303 -3.22 -18.98 -11.60
N ALA A 304 -3.41 -20.10 -12.30
CA ALA A 304 -2.43 -21.18 -12.31
C ALA A 304 -1.11 -20.67 -12.93
N GLY A 305 -0.05 -20.55 -12.13
CA GLY A 305 1.22 -19.88 -12.50
C GLY A 305 2.00 -20.47 -13.69
N VAL A 306 1.47 -21.54 -14.30
CA VAL A 306 1.69 -21.94 -15.70
C VAL A 306 0.35 -22.45 -16.24
N GLN A 307 -0.24 -21.71 -17.19
CA GLN A 307 -1.50 -22.02 -17.87
C GLN A 307 -1.23 -22.80 -19.16
N ALA A 308 -2.10 -23.74 -19.55
CA ALA A 308 -1.98 -24.40 -20.86
C ALA A 308 -2.62 -23.54 -21.96
N LEU A 309 -1.89 -23.27 -23.05
CA LEU A 309 -2.42 -22.53 -24.20
C LEU A 309 -3.32 -23.46 -25.03
N ALA A 310 -4.60 -23.09 -25.21
CA ALA A 310 -5.60 -23.92 -25.88
C ALA A 310 -5.33 -24.13 -27.38
N ALA A 311 -4.90 -23.07 -28.09
CA ALA A 311 -4.44 -23.15 -29.47
C ALA A 311 -3.35 -22.10 -29.77
N PRO A 312 -2.44 -22.33 -30.73
CA PRO A 312 -1.40 -21.36 -31.12
C PRO A 312 -1.92 -19.97 -31.50
N ALA A 313 -3.15 -19.90 -32.03
CA ALA A 313 -3.80 -18.64 -32.44
C ALA A 313 -4.33 -17.80 -31.27
N ASP A 314 -4.44 -18.37 -30.06
CA ASP A 314 -4.83 -17.62 -28.86
C ASP A 314 -3.65 -16.83 -28.26
N LEU A 315 -2.41 -17.21 -28.58
CA LEU A 315 -1.20 -16.55 -28.10
C LEU A 315 -1.18 -15.07 -28.48
N ASP A 316 -1.54 -14.72 -29.72
CA ASP A 316 -1.59 -13.34 -30.19
C ASP A 316 -2.63 -12.48 -29.46
N LYS A 317 -3.67 -13.09 -28.87
CA LYS A 317 -4.65 -12.40 -28.03
C LYS A 317 -4.03 -12.04 -26.68
N HIS A 318 -3.44 -13.01 -26.00
CA HIS A 318 -2.81 -12.80 -24.69
C HIS A 318 -1.61 -11.86 -24.74
N ILE A 319 -0.87 -11.83 -25.86
CA ILE A 319 0.19 -10.84 -26.08
C ILE A 319 -0.38 -9.41 -26.25
N ALA A 320 -1.57 -9.26 -26.82
CA ALA A 320 -2.25 -7.96 -26.92
C ALA A 320 -2.89 -7.50 -25.59
N GLU A 321 -3.11 -8.42 -24.64
CA GLU A 321 -3.70 -8.16 -23.32
C GLU A 321 -2.65 -7.87 -22.23
N GLU A 322 -1.51 -8.56 -22.25
CA GLU A 322 -0.46 -8.46 -21.22
C GLU A 322 0.75 -7.61 -21.69
N ASP A 323 1.22 -6.68 -20.86
CA ASP A 323 2.44 -5.88 -21.10
C ASP A 323 3.71 -6.76 -21.23
N VAL A 324 3.73 -7.90 -20.52
CA VAL A 324 4.80 -8.90 -20.53
C VAL A 324 4.16 -10.28 -20.40
N LEU A 325 4.64 -11.25 -21.19
CA LEU A 325 4.13 -12.61 -21.22
C LEU A 325 5.30 -13.61 -21.37
N TYR A 326 5.26 -14.71 -20.63
CA TYR A 326 6.16 -15.84 -20.81
C TYR A 326 5.47 -16.99 -21.55
N LEU A 327 6.14 -17.52 -22.56
CA LEU A 327 5.71 -18.72 -23.28
C LEU A 327 6.75 -19.83 -23.07
N LEU A 328 6.35 -20.86 -22.35
CA LEU A 328 7.09 -22.11 -22.20
C LEU A 328 6.73 -23.03 -23.37
N LEU A 329 7.72 -23.31 -24.22
CA LEU A 329 7.65 -24.30 -25.28
C LEU A 329 8.34 -25.57 -24.80
N HIS A 330 7.67 -26.72 -24.87
CA HIS A 330 8.19 -27.98 -24.32
C HIS A 330 7.74 -29.20 -25.12
N SER A 331 8.51 -30.28 -25.07
CA SER A 331 8.06 -31.57 -25.63
C SER A 331 6.73 -32.01 -25.00
N PRO A 332 5.77 -32.58 -25.75
CA PRO A 332 4.57 -33.21 -25.19
C PRO A 332 4.86 -34.28 -24.14
N SER A 333 6.07 -34.87 -24.15
CA SER A 333 6.53 -35.87 -23.18
C SER A 333 7.17 -35.29 -21.92
N ASP A 334 7.51 -33.99 -21.90
CA ASP A 334 8.15 -33.34 -20.76
C ASP A 334 7.10 -32.58 -19.95
N THR A 335 6.60 -33.24 -18.90
CA THR A 335 5.70 -32.65 -17.89
C THR A 335 6.45 -32.23 -16.62
N GLU A 336 7.73 -32.57 -16.48
CA GLU A 336 8.56 -32.25 -15.32
C GLU A 336 8.98 -30.76 -15.35
N ILE A 337 9.26 -30.21 -16.54
CA ILE A 337 9.50 -28.77 -16.68
C ILE A 337 8.32 -27.91 -16.20
N LEU A 338 7.08 -28.43 -16.24
CA LEU A 338 5.88 -27.72 -15.77
C LEU A 338 5.84 -27.57 -14.24
N SER A 339 6.43 -28.49 -13.46
CA SER A 339 6.52 -28.30 -11.99
C SER A 339 7.67 -27.35 -11.64
N ILE A 340 8.83 -27.51 -12.28
CA ILE A 340 10.01 -26.64 -12.07
C ILE A 340 9.69 -25.18 -12.42
N ILE A 341 8.97 -24.92 -13.52
CA ILE A 341 8.61 -23.54 -13.90
C ILE A 341 7.56 -22.95 -12.93
N ARG A 342 6.65 -23.74 -12.37
CA ARG A 342 5.72 -23.28 -11.30
C ARG A 342 6.45 -22.94 -10.00
N GLU A 343 7.46 -23.73 -9.61
CA GLU A 343 8.33 -23.39 -8.47
C GLU A 343 9.08 -22.08 -8.74
N ALA A 344 9.71 -21.98 -9.91
CA ALA A 344 10.50 -20.84 -10.34
C ALA A 344 9.68 -19.53 -10.50
N SER A 345 8.42 -19.64 -10.92
CA SER A 345 7.50 -18.51 -11.15
C SER A 345 6.74 -18.06 -9.91
N SER A 346 6.77 -18.84 -8.82
CA SER A 346 6.11 -18.48 -7.54
C SER A 346 6.40 -17.04 -7.05
N PRO A 347 7.62 -16.49 -7.15
CA PRO A 347 7.92 -15.10 -6.77
C PRO A 347 7.39 -14.02 -7.74
N LEU A 348 6.77 -14.40 -8.86
CA LEU A 348 6.05 -13.50 -9.77
C LEU A 348 4.60 -13.27 -9.33
N PHE A 349 4.05 -14.13 -8.46
CA PHE A 349 2.64 -14.05 -8.06
C PHE A 349 1.66 -14.02 -9.26
N GLY A 350 1.96 -14.78 -10.32
CA GLY A 350 1.19 -14.81 -11.57
C GLY A 350 1.40 -13.60 -12.51
N SER A 351 2.36 -12.71 -12.23
CA SER A 351 2.65 -11.52 -13.04
C SER A 351 4.15 -11.32 -13.29
N PRO A 352 4.65 -11.49 -14.53
CA PRO A 352 3.94 -11.80 -15.78
C PRO A 352 3.21 -13.15 -15.80
N GLN A 353 2.21 -13.25 -16.68
CA GLN A 353 1.54 -14.53 -16.97
C GLN A 353 2.48 -15.51 -17.69
N ILE A 354 2.30 -16.81 -17.43
CA ILE A 354 3.04 -17.88 -18.11
C ILE A 354 2.06 -18.83 -18.80
N PHE A 355 2.22 -18.97 -20.12
CA PHE A 355 1.52 -19.96 -20.94
C PHE A 355 2.49 -21.08 -21.33
N ALA A 356 2.01 -22.31 -21.37
CA ALA A 356 2.74 -23.48 -21.84
C ALA A 356 2.09 -24.05 -23.09
N SER A 357 2.91 -24.46 -24.06
CA SER A 357 2.47 -25.16 -25.26
C SER A 357 3.53 -26.13 -25.76
N SER A 358 3.09 -27.18 -26.43
CA SER A 358 3.94 -28.17 -27.09
C SER A 358 3.71 -28.20 -28.61
N ASP A 359 3.07 -27.17 -29.16
CA ASP A 359 2.73 -27.08 -30.58
C ASP A 359 3.95 -26.72 -31.46
N PRO A 360 4.28 -27.54 -32.48
CA PRO A 360 5.46 -27.34 -33.33
C PRO A 360 5.41 -26.04 -34.15
N ALA A 361 4.23 -25.46 -34.41
CA ALA A 361 4.11 -24.18 -35.09
C ALA A 361 4.71 -23.05 -34.24
N LEU A 362 4.60 -23.11 -32.91
CA LEU A 362 5.20 -22.11 -32.02
C LEU A 362 6.72 -22.31 -31.86
N HIS A 363 7.19 -23.57 -31.85
CA HIS A 363 8.63 -23.85 -31.94
C HIS A 363 9.23 -23.27 -33.23
N THR A 364 8.52 -23.40 -34.36
CA THR A 364 8.95 -22.84 -35.65
C THR A 364 8.86 -21.31 -35.67
N ARG A 365 7.78 -20.73 -35.14
CA ARG A 365 7.54 -19.28 -35.07
C ARG A 365 8.67 -18.52 -34.35
N TYR A 366 9.22 -19.11 -33.29
CA TYR A 366 10.30 -18.51 -32.49
C TYR A 366 11.68 -19.15 -32.73
N SER A 367 11.84 -19.91 -33.83
CA SER A 367 13.11 -20.51 -34.26
C SER A 367 13.80 -21.37 -33.19
N ILE A 368 13.02 -22.09 -32.37
CA ILE A 368 13.54 -22.90 -31.27
C ILE A 368 14.34 -24.09 -31.83
N PRO A 369 15.62 -24.29 -31.43
CA PRO A 369 16.42 -25.40 -31.91
C PRO A 369 15.81 -26.76 -31.54
N ALA A 370 15.75 -27.69 -32.50
CA ALA A 370 15.21 -29.04 -32.28
C ALA A 370 16.01 -29.88 -31.25
N ALA A 371 17.21 -29.43 -30.85
CA ALA A 371 18.01 -30.03 -29.80
C ALA A 371 17.64 -29.54 -28.37
N SER A 372 16.80 -28.50 -28.25
CA SER A 372 16.32 -27.99 -26.95
C SER A 372 15.02 -28.72 -26.56
N PRO A 373 14.99 -29.53 -25.48
CA PRO A 373 13.77 -30.25 -25.06
C PRO A 373 12.65 -29.31 -24.61
N TRP A 374 13.03 -28.12 -24.14
CA TRP A 374 12.14 -27.01 -23.82
C TRP A 374 12.86 -25.67 -24.01
N ALA A 375 12.10 -24.60 -24.16
CA ALA A 375 12.59 -23.21 -24.19
C ALA A 375 11.56 -22.28 -23.55
N LEU A 376 12.02 -21.21 -22.90
CA LEU A 376 11.19 -20.20 -22.26
C LEU A 376 11.40 -18.86 -22.97
N VAL A 377 10.33 -18.34 -23.59
CA VAL A 377 10.34 -17.15 -24.46
C VAL A 377 9.71 -15.97 -23.68
N ALA A 378 10.42 -14.84 -23.61
CA ALA A 378 9.93 -13.61 -22.97
C ALA A 378 9.43 -12.61 -24.02
N LEU A 379 8.12 -12.36 -24.04
CA LEU A 379 7.47 -11.41 -24.93
C LEU A 379 7.10 -10.15 -24.12
N LYS A 380 7.27 -8.95 -24.71
CA LYS A 380 7.07 -7.65 -24.06
C LYS A 380 6.34 -6.68 -24.99
N ASP A 381 5.73 -5.65 -24.42
CA ASP A 381 5.09 -4.49 -25.08
C ASP A 381 4.22 -4.88 -26.30
N HIS A 382 3.46 -5.97 -26.16
CA HIS A 382 2.59 -6.54 -27.20
C HIS A 382 3.25 -6.94 -28.52
N ASP A 383 4.58 -7.12 -28.57
CA ASP A 383 5.28 -7.61 -29.76
C ASP A 383 5.26 -9.14 -29.82
N ALA A 384 4.40 -9.68 -30.67
CA ALA A 384 4.28 -11.12 -30.89
C ALA A 384 5.30 -11.71 -31.88
N LYS A 385 6.20 -10.89 -32.45
CA LYS A 385 7.20 -11.29 -33.45
C LYS A 385 8.60 -11.41 -32.85
N THR A 386 9.01 -10.46 -32.02
CA THR A 386 10.39 -10.39 -31.49
C THR A 386 10.42 -10.72 -29.99
N PRO A 387 10.87 -11.92 -29.59
CA PRO A 387 11.20 -12.19 -28.20
C PRO A 387 12.21 -11.18 -27.65
N SER A 388 11.99 -10.71 -26.43
CA SER A 388 12.98 -9.92 -25.70
C SER A 388 14.10 -10.77 -25.11
N SER A 389 13.84 -12.06 -24.89
CA SER A 389 14.81 -13.03 -24.39
C SER A 389 14.29 -14.45 -24.64
N VAL A 390 15.20 -15.41 -24.85
CA VAL A 390 14.86 -16.84 -24.91
C VAL A 390 15.86 -17.62 -24.05
N HIS A 391 15.36 -18.43 -23.13
CA HIS A 391 16.16 -19.35 -22.34
C HIS A 391 15.97 -20.78 -22.83
N TYR A 392 17.03 -21.41 -23.34
CA TYR A 392 16.99 -22.76 -23.87
C TYR A 392 17.33 -23.79 -22.79
N GLY A 393 16.49 -24.81 -22.63
CA GLY A 393 16.82 -25.98 -21.83
C GLY A 393 18.02 -26.71 -22.43
N SER A 394 19.09 -26.85 -21.63
CA SER A 394 20.33 -27.52 -22.06
C SER A 394 20.33 -29.03 -21.78
N SER A 395 19.41 -29.50 -20.93
CA SER A 395 19.22 -30.89 -20.53
C SER A 395 17.73 -31.17 -20.29
N PRO A 396 17.27 -32.43 -20.42
CA PRO A 396 16.02 -32.86 -19.82
C PRO A 396 16.01 -32.58 -18.29
N PRO A 397 14.87 -32.20 -17.69
CA PRO A 397 14.76 -31.92 -16.26
C PRO A 397 15.32 -33.02 -15.34
N SER A 398 15.10 -34.28 -15.70
CA SER A 398 15.57 -35.48 -15.00
C SER A 398 17.09 -35.65 -14.84
N LEU A 399 17.90 -34.74 -15.42
CA LEU A 399 19.36 -34.70 -15.24
C LEU A 399 19.84 -33.60 -14.27
N TYR A 400 18.94 -32.80 -13.66
CA TYR A 400 19.32 -31.83 -12.64
C TYR A 400 19.52 -32.49 -11.27
N SER A 401 20.74 -32.41 -10.74
CA SER A 401 21.11 -33.02 -9.44
C SER A 401 20.38 -32.45 -8.22
N SER A 402 19.74 -31.28 -8.35
CA SER A 402 18.60 -30.88 -7.51
C SER A 402 17.63 -30.04 -8.34
N SER A 403 16.32 -30.26 -8.17
CA SER A 403 15.28 -29.42 -8.78
C SER A 403 15.44 -27.95 -8.38
N SER A 404 15.77 -27.71 -7.10
CA SER A 404 15.88 -26.37 -6.53
C SER A 404 16.91 -25.48 -7.24
N ASP A 405 18.01 -26.03 -7.77
CA ASP A 405 19.03 -25.22 -8.45
C ASP A 405 18.68 -24.88 -9.90
N ALA A 406 17.85 -25.71 -10.55
CA ALA A 406 17.21 -25.35 -11.82
C ALA A 406 16.14 -24.26 -11.56
N ALA A 407 15.29 -24.46 -10.56
CA ALA A 407 14.25 -23.50 -10.17
C ALA A 407 14.83 -22.14 -9.78
N LYS A 408 15.92 -22.07 -8.99
CA LYS A 408 16.64 -20.81 -8.66
C LYS A 408 17.14 -20.06 -9.90
N LYS A 409 17.73 -20.77 -10.89
CA LYS A 409 18.26 -20.17 -12.12
C LYS A 409 17.12 -19.63 -13.00
N LEU A 410 16.07 -20.41 -13.19
CA LEU A 410 14.87 -20.02 -13.91
C LEU A 410 14.15 -18.85 -13.23
N SER A 411 14.03 -18.88 -11.90
CA SER A 411 13.43 -17.81 -11.11
C SER A 411 14.20 -16.49 -11.25
N LYS A 412 15.55 -16.53 -11.26
CA LYS A 412 16.36 -15.36 -11.56
C LYS A 412 16.07 -14.81 -12.96
N TRP A 413 16.00 -15.67 -13.98
CA TRP A 413 15.71 -15.24 -15.36
C TRP A 413 14.30 -14.63 -15.47
N LEU A 414 13.29 -15.26 -14.88
CA LEU A 414 11.92 -14.76 -14.79
C LEU A 414 11.85 -13.40 -14.08
N LEU A 415 12.54 -13.24 -12.95
CA LEU A 415 12.56 -11.98 -12.20
C LEU A 415 13.33 -10.86 -12.90
N THR A 416 14.30 -11.19 -13.76
CA THR A 416 14.99 -10.20 -14.60
C THR A 416 14.07 -9.68 -15.70
N HIS A 417 13.45 -10.54 -16.50
CA HIS A 417 12.69 -10.11 -17.69
C HIS A 417 11.26 -9.61 -17.38
N ARG A 418 10.91 -9.39 -16.10
CA ARG A 418 9.53 -9.14 -15.63
C ARG A 418 8.96 -7.76 -15.98
N LEU A 419 9.80 -6.81 -16.34
CA LEU A 419 9.43 -5.42 -16.59
C LEU A 419 9.21 -5.19 -18.09
N PRO A 420 8.14 -4.50 -18.53
CA PRO A 420 8.03 -4.04 -19.90
C PRO A 420 9.08 -2.96 -20.19
N THR A 421 9.30 -2.65 -21.47
CA THR A 421 10.19 -1.58 -21.90
C THR A 421 9.66 -0.21 -21.47
N THR A 422 8.34 -0.07 -21.31
CA THR A 422 7.67 1.18 -20.93
C THR A 422 6.61 0.97 -19.84
N LEU A 423 6.63 1.73 -18.74
CA LEU A 423 5.55 1.71 -17.73
C LEU A 423 5.33 3.06 -17.01
N GLU A 424 4.26 3.14 -16.22
CA GLU A 424 4.06 4.19 -15.22
C GLU A 424 4.77 3.83 -13.91
N LEU A 425 5.48 4.79 -13.31
CA LEU A 425 6.12 4.61 -12.00
C LEU A 425 5.20 5.13 -10.88
N THR A 426 4.22 4.30 -10.51
CA THR A 426 3.35 4.50 -9.34
C THR A 426 4.10 4.17 -8.05
N ARG A 427 3.47 4.40 -6.89
CA ARG A 427 4.05 3.95 -5.60
C ARG A 427 4.23 2.43 -5.50
N ASP A 428 3.48 1.67 -6.28
CA ASP A 428 3.53 0.20 -6.29
C ASP A 428 4.65 -0.30 -7.20
N THR A 429 4.76 0.24 -8.43
CA THR A 429 5.79 -0.15 -9.39
C THR A 429 7.18 0.43 -9.08
N PHE A 430 7.25 1.52 -8.31
CA PHE A 430 8.52 2.14 -7.90
C PHE A 430 9.52 1.14 -7.32
N GLN A 431 9.10 0.33 -6.34
CA GLN A 431 9.98 -0.63 -5.67
C GLN A 431 10.38 -1.81 -6.58
N SER A 432 9.50 -2.23 -7.50
CA SER A 432 9.78 -3.35 -8.41
C SER A 432 10.74 -2.98 -9.56
N VAL A 433 10.84 -1.69 -9.90
CA VAL A 433 11.80 -1.13 -10.87
C VAL A 433 13.11 -0.74 -10.20
N MET A 434 13.07 0.06 -9.13
CA MET A 434 14.26 0.66 -8.52
C MET A 434 15.10 -0.35 -7.70
N ASN A 435 14.51 -1.49 -7.32
CA ASN A 435 15.19 -2.61 -6.68
C ASN A 435 15.26 -3.85 -7.60
N ALA A 436 15.20 -3.67 -8.94
CA ALA A 436 15.28 -4.78 -9.88
C ALA A 436 16.68 -5.42 -9.84
N PRO A 437 16.80 -6.77 -9.78
CA PRO A 437 18.07 -7.45 -9.48
C PRO A 437 19.14 -7.33 -10.58
N GLN A 438 18.75 -6.93 -11.79
CA GLN A 438 19.65 -6.60 -12.91
C GLN A 438 20.09 -5.12 -12.94
N THR A 439 19.54 -4.28 -12.06
CA THR A 439 19.80 -2.83 -11.96
C THR A 439 19.71 -2.09 -13.31
N PRO A 440 18.52 -2.02 -13.95
CA PRO A 440 18.35 -1.36 -15.24
C PRO A 440 18.67 0.14 -15.17
N LEU A 441 18.95 0.76 -16.32
CA LEU A 441 18.94 2.22 -16.44
C LEU A 441 17.48 2.69 -16.56
N VAL A 442 17.06 3.58 -15.68
CA VAL A 442 15.66 4.02 -15.60
C VAL A 442 15.54 5.41 -16.22
N VAL A 443 14.86 5.50 -17.36
CA VAL A 443 14.58 6.78 -18.04
C VAL A 443 13.27 7.33 -17.49
N LEU A 444 13.36 8.32 -16.61
CA LEU A 444 12.26 8.97 -15.91
C LEU A 444 11.79 10.18 -16.72
N CYS A 445 10.53 10.13 -17.19
CA CYS A 445 9.88 11.23 -17.92
C CYS A 445 8.83 11.89 -17.03
N PHE A 446 9.02 13.16 -16.69
CA PHE A 446 8.20 13.90 -15.72
C PHE A 446 7.28 14.90 -16.42
N SER A 447 5.98 14.80 -16.16
CA SER A 447 4.97 15.77 -16.62
C SER A 447 3.69 15.70 -15.78
N PRO A 448 2.76 16.66 -15.89
CA PRO A 448 1.49 16.61 -15.15
C PRO A 448 0.56 15.49 -15.64
N GLU A 449 -0.30 14.98 -14.75
CA GLU A 449 -1.35 13.99 -15.07
C GLU A 449 -2.19 14.34 -16.32
N SER A 450 -2.48 15.62 -16.58
CA SER A 450 -3.23 16.07 -17.77
C SER A 450 -2.54 15.74 -19.11
N THR A 451 -1.21 15.58 -19.11
CA THR A 451 -0.42 15.20 -20.30
C THR A 451 -0.19 13.69 -20.41
N ARG A 452 -0.54 12.91 -19.38
CA ARG A 452 -0.27 11.47 -19.20
C ARG A 452 -0.47 10.66 -20.47
N GLU A 453 -1.63 10.75 -21.09
CA GLU A 453 -1.95 9.92 -22.25
C GLU A 453 -1.02 10.18 -23.44
N ALA A 454 -0.72 11.44 -23.73
CA ALA A 454 0.16 11.81 -24.83
C ALA A 454 1.59 11.35 -24.56
N VAL A 455 2.06 11.50 -23.32
CA VAL A 455 3.39 11.06 -22.88
C VAL A 455 3.51 9.54 -22.89
N MET A 456 2.53 8.80 -22.35
CA MET A 456 2.52 7.32 -22.38
C MET A 456 2.36 6.75 -23.80
N ARG A 457 1.58 7.41 -24.67
CA ARG A 457 1.46 7.06 -26.10
C ARG A 457 2.79 7.24 -26.83
N ARG A 458 3.51 8.34 -26.57
CA ARG A 458 4.85 8.58 -27.11
C ARG A 458 5.90 7.63 -26.51
N LEU A 459 5.82 7.31 -25.21
CA LEU A 459 6.71 6.35 -24.56
C LEU A 459 6.61 4.96 -25.20
N ARG A 460 5.40 4.42 -25.43
CA ARG A 460 5.24 3.13 -26.13
C ARG A 460 5.89 3.12 -27.52
N ASP A 461 5.73 4.19 -28.29
CA ASP A 461 6.43 4.37 -29.58
C ASP A 461 7.97 4.44 -29.43
N VAL A 462 8.48 5.09 -28.37
CA VAL A 462 9.91 5.08 -28.01
C VAL A 462 10.38 3.66 -27.65
N GLY A 463 9.61 2.91 -26.85
CA GLY A 463 9.94 1.55 -26.42
C GLY A 463 10.01 0.54 -27.57
N VAL A 464 9.03 0.58 -28.49
CA VAL A 464 9.05 -0.22 -29.74
C VAL A 464 10.29 0.11 -30.56
N LYS A 465 10.61 1.39 -30.75
CA LYS A 465 11.83 1.83 -31.47
C LYS A 465 13.12 1.44 -30.75
N TRP A 466 13.13 1.40 -29.42
CA TRP A 466 14.27 0.94 -28.62
C TRP A 466 14.51 -0.55 -28.78
N ARG A 467 13.47 -1.38 -28.70
CA ARG A 467 13.59 -2.83 -28.94
C ARG A 467 13.98 -3.14 -30.40
N GLN A 468 13.43 -2.44 -31.39
CA GLN A 468 13.88 -2.55 -32.78
C GLN A 468 15.36 -2.20 -32.95
N ARG A 469 15.87 -1.19 -32.22
CA ARG A 469 17.30 -0.81 -32.21
C ARG A 469 18.21 -1.85 -31.53
N THR A 470 17.67 -2.64 -30.61
CA THR A 470 18.42 -3.57 -29.74
C THR A 470 18.06 -5.04 -30.01
N GLU A 471 17.67 -5.37 -31.24
CA GLU A 471 17.36 -6.75 -31.68
C GLU A 471 16.32 -7.46 -30.79
N GLY A 472 15.39 -6.69 -30.22
CA GLY A 472 14.34 -7.15 -29.31
C GLY A 472 14.70 -7.11 -27.83
N ASN A 473 15.98 -7.12 -27.43
CA ASN A 473 16.34 -7.37 -26.03
C ASN A 473 16.28 -6.14 -25.11
N GLY A 474 16.31 -4.91 -25.63
CA GLY A 474 16.24 -3.68 -24.83
C GLY A 474 17.52 -3.33 -24.05
N VAL A 475 18.61 -4.07 -24.26
CA VAL A 475 19.89 -3.95 -23.54
C VAL A 475 20.89 -3.11 -24.32
N VAL A 476 21.62 -2.23 -23.63
CA VAL A 476 22.79 -1.51 -24.17
C VAL A 476 23.93 -1.55 -23.17
N HIS A 477 25.16 -1.78 -23.64
CA HIS A 477 26.36 -1.95 -22.79
C HIS A 477 26.19 -2.93 -21.60
N GLY A 478 25.34 -3.96 -21.77
CA GLY A 478 25.04 -4.95 -20.72
C GLY A 478 24.02 -4.51 -19.66
N ARG A 479 23.38 -3.34 -19.83
CA ARG A 479 22.31 -2.82 -18.97
C ARG A 479 20.98 -2.85 -19.71
N GLU A 480 19.95 -3.45 -19.12
CA GLU A 480 18.56 -3.27 -19.57
C GLU A 480 18.14 -1.81 -19.37
N VAL A 481 17.33 -1.27 -20.28
CA VAL A 481 16.82 0.11 -20.20
C VAL A 481 15.30 0.09 -20.08
N VAL A 482 14.78 0.76 -19.05
CA VAL A 482 13.34 0.83 -18.76
C VAL A 482 12.91 2.29 -18.83
N PHE A 483 11.98 2.59 -19.72
CA PHE A 483 11.41 3.93 -19.88
C PHE A 483 10.17 4.06 -19.00
N THR A 484 10.03 5.20 -18.33
CA THR A 484 9.00 5.38 -17.30
C THR A 484 8.39 6.78 -17.34
N TRP A 485 7.11 6.87 -16.98
CA TRP A 485 6.45 8.15 -16.70
C TRP A 485 6.21 8.34 -15.21
N MET A 486 6.31 9.59 -14.74
CA MET A 486 5.98 10.00 -13.37
C MET A 486 5.17 11.31 -13.37
N ASP A 487 4.06 11.30 -12.63
CA ASP A 487 3.25 12.50 -12.39
C ASP A 487 4.03 13.55 -11.57
N GLU A 488 4.28 14.70 -12.19
CA GLU A 488 4.92 15.87 -11.59
C GLU A 488 4.15 16.39 -10.36
N GLY A 489 2.83 16.21 -10.30
CA GLY A 489 1.99 16.58 -9.15
C GLY A 489 2.21 15.70 -7.93
N LYS A 490 2.05 14.37 -8.07
CA LYS A 490 2.19 13.41 -6.96
C LYS A 490 3.60 13.28 -6.39
N TRP A 491 4.64 13.59 -7.17
CA TRP A 491 6.05 13.34 -6.80
C TRP A 491 6.91 14.61 -6.64
N ALA A 492 6.34 15.81 -6.73
CA ALA A 492 7.02 17.11 -6.69
C ALA A 492 8.20 17.21 -5.70
N ASP A 493 7.96 16.98 -4.41
CA ASP A 493 8.99 17.13 -3.38
C ASP A 493 10.10 16.06 -3.48
N TRP A 494 9.73 14.84 -3.86
CA TRP A 494 10.68 13.74 -4.05
C TRP A 494 11.60 14.00 -5.25
N MET A 495 11.05 14.44 -6.39
CA MET A 495 11.84 14.83 -7.57
C MET A 495 12.78 16.01 -7.28
N LYS A 496 12.28 17.03 -6.57
CA LYS A 496 13.09 18.17 -6.11
C LYS A 496 14.23 17.72 -5.21
N SER A 497 13.96 16.76 -4.32
CA SER A 497 14.97 16.18 -3.44
C SER A 497 16.02 15.35 -4.18
N MET A 498 15.60 14.42 -5.05
CA MET A 498 16.50 13.43 -5.65
C MET A 498 17.22 13.93 -6.90
N TYR A 499 16.59 14.80 -7.69
CA TYR A 499 17.08 15.25 -9.01
C TYR A 499 17.16 16.77 -9.14
N GLY A 500 16.89 17.53 -8.08
CA GLY A 500 16.82 19.00 -8.12
C GLY A 500 15.61 19.56 -8.89
N LEU A 501 14.72 18.69 -9.40
CA LEU A 501 13.61 19.08 -10.27
C LEU A 501 12.41 19.60 -9.45
N ALA A 502 12.34 20.92 -9.26
CA ALA A 502 11.17 21.57 -8.69
C ALA A 502 9.91 21.41 -9.57
N LYS A 503 8.71 21.45 -8.95
CA LYS A 503 7.42 21.57 -9.65
C LYS A 503 7.39 22.90 -10.45
N ARG A 504 6.89 22.87 -11.67
CA ARG A 504 6.65 24.06 -12.51
C ARG A 504 5.48 24.91 -11.99
N PRO A 505 5.39 26.18 -12.41
CA PRO A 505 4.14 26.95 -12.36
C PRO A 505 3.01 26.20 -13.09
N GLU A 506 1.79 26.35 -12.60
CA GLU A 506 0.61 25.68 -13.16
C GLU A 506 0.23 26.29 -14.53
N GLY A 507 -0.43 25.51 -15.39
CA GLY A 507 -0.72 25.86 -16.79
C GLY A 507 0.49 25.79 -17.75
N LYS A 508 1.67 26.30 -17.36
CA LYS A 508 2.84 26.37 -18.27
C LYS A 508 3.26 25.02 -18.86
N ALA A 509 3.14 23.95 -18.06
CA ALA A 509 3.46 22.60 -18.50
C ALA A 509 2.51 22.02 -19.57
N GLU A 510 1.31 22.60 -19.70
CA GLU A 510 0.27 22.17 -20.65
C GLU A 510 0.41 22.94 -21.98
N GLU A 511 0.79 24.22 -21.89
CA GLU A 511 1.22 25.06 -23.04
C GLU A 511 2.49 24.49 -23.72
N GLU A 512 3.47 24.01 -22.94
CA GLU A 512 4.70 23.36 -23.44
C GLU A 512 4.47 21.95 -24.01
N GLY A 513 3.30 21.34 -23.77
CA GLY A 513 2.92 20.03 -24.31
C GLY A 513 3.97 18.91 -24.10
N LEU A 514 4.37 18.25 -25.20
CA LEU A 514 5.38 17.19 -25.16
C LEU A 514 6.83 17.69 -25.08
N ASP A 515 7.12 18.92 -25.53
CA ASP A 515 8.45 19.52 -25.40
C ASP A 515 8.73 19.98 -23.96
N GLY A 516 7.68 20.20 -23.17
CA GLY A 516 7.74 20.40 -21.73
C GLY A 516 7.99 19.14 -20.89
N VAL A 517 8.19 17.95 -21.48
CA VAL A 517 8.46 16.73 -20.71
C VAL A 517 9.92 16.69 -20.30
N ARG A 518 10.19 16.72 -19.00
CA ARG A 518 11.58 16.65 -18.47
C ARG A 518 12.02 15.19 -18.40
N VAL A 519 13.22 14.90 -18.91
CA VAL A 519 13.77 13.54 -18.95
C VAL A 519 15.03 13.46 -18.08
N VAL A 520 15.11 12.45 -17.22
CA VAL A 520 16.30 12.10 -16.43
C VAL A 520 16.58 10.62 -16.58
N ILE A 521 17.84 10.25 -16.78
CA ILE A 521 18.30 8.86 -16.78
C ILE A 521 18.95 8.60 -15.42
N ALA A 522 18.35 7.71 -14.62
CA ALA A 522 18.85 7.36 -13.29
C ALA A 522 19.58 6.00 -13.31
N ASP A 523 20.80 5.98 -12.78
CA ASP A 523 21.57 4.76 -12.52
C ASP A 523 21.57 4.44 -11.02
N HIS A 524 20.81 3.40 -10.67
CA HIS A 524 20.70 2.88 -9.30
C HIS A 524 21.60 1.67 -9.01
N SER A 525 22.43 1.21 -9.97
CA SER A 525 23.44 0.15 -9.71
C SER A 525 24.47 0.56 -8.66
N VAL A 526 24.61 1.87 -8.44
CA VAL A 526 25.53 2.50 -7.49
C VAL A 526 24.86 2.76 -6.13
N CYS A 527 23.55 2.50 -6.02
CA CYS A 527 22.75 2.74 -4.81
C CYS A 527 22.65 1.46 -3.96
N VAL A 528 23.41 1.41 -2.86
CA VAL A 528 23.38 0.26 -1.93
C VAL A 528 22.22 0.40 -0.94
N PHE A 529 21.09 -0.24 -1.24
CA PHE A 529 19.99 -0.39 -0.29
C PHE A 529 20.38 -1.35 0.85
N PHE A 530 20.89 -0.79 1.94
CA PHE A 530 20.97 -1.52 3.21
C PHE A 530 19.56 -1.67 3.80
N LEU A 531 19.13 -2.91 4.02
CA LEU A 531 17.91 -3.19 4.75
C LEU A 531 18.13 -3.00 6.27
N SER A 532 17.08 -2.48 6.92
CA SER A 532 16.81 -2.53 8.37
C SER A 532 17.50 -1.51 9.31
N ILE A 533 16.82 -1.36 10.47
CA ILE A 533 17.21 -0.70 11.73
C ILE A 533 17.27 0.84 11.73
N PHE A 534 16.11 1.49 11.93
CA PHE A 534 15.77 2.32 13.10
C PHE A 534 14.53 3.17 12.80
N PHE A 535 13.40 2.87 13.46
CA PHE A 535 12.19 3.72 13.44
C PHE A 535 11.55 3.76 14.84
N GLU A 536 12.39 3.99 15.84
CA GLU A 536 12.01 4.09 17.24
C GLU A 536 12.81 5.25 17.87
N VAL A 537 12.20 5.96 18.83
CA VAL A 537 12.56 7.35 19.25
C VAL A 537 12.29 8.39 18.15
N GLY A 538 11.30 9.26 18.37
CA GLY A 538 10.80 10.23 17.38
C GLY A 538 11.69 11.46 17.17
N ILE A 539 12.86 11.29 16.56
CA ILE A 539 13.74 12.39 16.11
C ILE A 539 13.63 12.55 14.59
N LYS A 540 13.47 13.79 14.10
CA LYS A 540 13.47 14.10 12.66
C LYS A 540 14.89 14.05 12.11
N THR A 541 15.28 12.94 11.49
CA THR A 541 16.53 12.81 10.73
C THR A 541 16.33 12.01 9.44
N ASP A 542 15.95 12.68 8.35
CA ASP A 542 15.83 12.15 6.98
C ASP A 542 17.20 11.78 6.32
N VAL A 543 18.23 11.51 7.13
CA VAL A 543 19.65 11.66 6.74
C VAL A 543 20.27 10.37 6.15
N TYR A 544 19.67 9.20 6.39
CA TYR A 544 20.30 7.91 6.09
C TYR A 544 19.80 7.19 4.82
N PHE A 545 18.81 7.73 4.11
CA PHE A 545 18.23 7.07 2.92
C PHE A 545 18.95 7.37 1.59
N ARG A 546 20.13 8.03 1.63
CA ARG A 546 20.91 8.36 0.43
C ARG A 546 22.32 7.81 0.54
N GLN A 547 22.64 6.90 -0.37
CA GLN A 547 24.00 6.77 -0.88
C GLN A 547 23.93 6.71 -2.41
N LYS A 548 24.47 7.76 -3.05
CA LYS A 548 25.12 7.65 -4.36
C LYS A 548 24.22 7.19 -5.53
N LEU A 549 22.95 7.61 -5.56
CA LEU A 549 22.17 7.56 -6.80
C LEU A 549 22.77 8.57 -7.79
N ILE A 550 23.13 8.08 -8.98
CA ILE A 550 23.71 8.87 -10.06
C ILE A 550 22.62 9.13 -11.11
N TYR A 551 22.60 10.33 -11.69
CA TYR A 551 21.66 10.65 -12.76
C TYR A 551 22.24 11.58 -13.84
N TYR A 552 21.60 11.57 -15.00
CA TYR A 552 21.94 12.34 -16.19
C TYR A 552 20.69 13.03 -16.72
N ASP A 553 20.74 14.35 -16.92
CA ASP A 553 19.66 15.18 -17.46
C ASP A 553 20.07 15.94 -18.74
N THR A 554 21.31 15.72 -19.20
CA THR A 554 21.89 16.36 -20.38
C THR A 554 22.64 15.36 -21.26
N ASP A 555 22.76 15.68 -22.55
CA ASP A 555 23.61 14.98 -23.51
C ASP A 555 25.10 15.32 -23.32
N ARG A 556 25.99 14.66 -24.07
CA ARG A 556 27.44 14.91 -24.03
C ARG A 556 27.86 16.34 -24.44
N ALA A 557 26.99 17.11 -25.08
CA ALA A 557 27.21 18.52 -25.40
C ALA A 557 26.60 19.49 -24.36
N GLY A 558 25.96 18.97 -23.31
CA GLY A 558 25.35 19.74 -22.23
C GLY A 558 23.91 20.21 -22.50
N ASN A 559 23.27 19.78 -23.60
CA ASN A 559 21.87 20.12 -23.88
C ASN A 559 20.93 19.21 -23.08
N ALA A 560 19.77 19.73 -22.65
CA ALA A 560 18.75 18.91 -22.01
C ALA A 560 18.22 17.80 -22.95
N VAL A 561 18.01 16.60 -22.41
CA VAL A 561 17.51 15.44 -23.17
C VAL A 561 16.08 15.70 -23.64
N ARG A 562 15.85 15.67 -24.97
CA ARG A 562 14.57 16.07 -25.57
C ARG A 562 13.62 14.89 -25.74
N PHE A 563 12.55 14.84 -24.94
CA PHE A 563 11.52 13.80 -25.01
C PHE A 563 10.89 13.63 -26.40
N THR A 564 10.70 14.73 -27.14
CA THR A 564 10.14 14.71 -28.49
C THR A 564 11.05 14.00 -29.50
N SER A 565 12.37 13.90 -29.27
CA SER A 565 13.32 13.23 -30.16
C SER A 565 13.82 11.89 -29.60
N SER A 566 13.42 10.78 -30.24
CA SER A 566 13.94 9.44 -29.89
C SER A 566 15.46 9.37 -30.03
N ALA A 567 16.04 10.03 -31.02
CA ALA A 567 17.50 10.06 -31.19
C ALA A 567 18.21 10.80 -30.04
N SER A 568 17.61 11.86 -29.48
CA SER A 568 18.16 12.56 -28.31
C SER A 568 18.11 11.67 -27.06
N MET A 569 16.98 11.01 -26.81
CA MET A 569 16.84 10.05 -25.70
C MET A 569 17.82 8.89 -25.84
N PHE A 570 17.93 8.29 -27.03
CA PHE A 570 18.78 7.12 -27.27
C PHE A 570 20.27 7.45 -27.14
N ALA A 571 20.73 8.59 -27.68
CA ALA A 571 22.11 9.04 -27.52
C ALA A 571 22.46 9.31 -26.04
N ALA A 572 21.56 9.96 -25.29
CA ALA A 572 21.77 10.21 -23.87
C ALA A 572 21.83 8.91 -23.03
N VAL A 573 21.02 7.90 -23.40
CA VAL A 573 21.09 6.55 -22.81
C VAL A 573 22.40 5.86 -23.13
N ASP A 574 22.90 5.93 -24.37
CA ASP A 574 24.19 5.35 -24.75
C ASP A 574 25.36 6.02 -24.00
N ASP A 575 25.37 7.36 -23.92
CA ASP A 575 26.39 8.13 -23.21
C ASP A 575 26.36 7.85 -21.70
N ALA A 576 25.17 7.71 -21.10
CA ALA A 576 25.02 7.32 -19.69
C ALA A 576 25.51 5.88 -19.46
N ALA A 577 25.05 4.92 -20.26
CA ALA A 577 25.42 3.51 -20.16
C ALA A 577 26.90 3.22 -20.39
N SER A 578 27.59 4.10 -21.14
CA SER A 578 29.04 4.03 -21.37
C SER A 578 29.87 5.02 -20.55
N GLY A 579 29.25 5.74 -19.61
CA GLY A 579 29.94 6.65 -18.68
C GLY A 579 30.59 7.88 -19.33
N LYS A 580 30.11 8.31 -20.50
CA LYS A 580 30.67 9.43 -21.29
C LYS A 580 30.01 10.78 -21.01
N SER A 581 28.77 10.80 -20.52
CA SER A 581 28.05 12.01 -20.14
C SER A 581 28.44 12.51 -18.75
N THR A 582 28.27 13.81 -18.52
CA THR A 582 28.50 14.44 -17.22
C THR A 582 27.40 14.06 -16.23
N PHE A 583 27.77 13.34 -15.17
CA PHE A 583 26.82 12.82 -14.20
C PHE A 583 26.58 13.79 -13.03
N LYS A 584 25.36 13.78 -12.51
CA LYS A 584 24.94 14.48 -11.28
C LYS A 584 24.71 13.47 -10.16
N ASN A 585 24.84 13.93 -8.92
CA ASN A 585 24.61 13.15 -7.71
C ASN A 585 23.31 13.62 -7.05
N SER A 586 22.52 12.71 -6.49
CA SER A 586 21.26 13.01 -5.79
C SER A 586 21.43 13.66 -4.41
N GLU A 587 22.53 14.37 -4.18
CA GLU A 587 22.99 14.79 -2.84
C GLU A 587 23.51 16.23 -2.86
N GLY A 588 22.98 17.04 -1.95
CA GLY A 588 23.45 18.40 -1.71
C GLY A 588 24.90 18.43 -1.21
N THR A 589 25.58 19.57 -1.40
CA THR A 589 26.94 19.76 -0.86
C THR A 589 26.98 19.65 0.67
N VAL A 590 25.91 20.05 1.35
CA VAL A 590 25.74 19.90 2.81
C VAL A 590 25.62 18.43 3.22
N GLU A 591 24.83 17.62 2.50
CA GLU A 591 24.66 16.18 2.78
C GLU A 591 25.98 15.42 2.57
N ARG A 592 26.72 15.75 1.50
CA ARG A 592 28.07 15.21 1.23
C ARG A 592 29.07 15.58 2.34
N MET A 593 29.02 16.80 2.86
CA MET A 593 29.84 17.23 3.99
C MET A 593 29.44 16.54 5.30
N ALA A 594 28.13 16.39 5.55
CA ALA A 594 27.61 15.68 6.71
C ALA A 594 28.05 14.21 6.73
N ARG A 595 28.02 13.50 5.60
CA ARG A 595 28.55 12.12 5.52
C ARG A 595 30.06 12.07 5.73
N TYR A 596 30.83 12.99 5.16
CA TYR A 596 32.28 13.03 5.39
C TYR A 596 32.62 13.18 6.88
N LEU A 597 31.87 14.02 7.60
CA LEU A 597 31.98 14.17 9.05
C LEU A 597 31.50 12.91 9.80
N ASN A 598 30.37 12.31 9.41
CA ASN A 598 29.82 11.12 10.06
C ASN A 598 30.74 9.89 9.93
N ASN A 599 31.30 9.66 8.74
CA ASN A 599 32.25 8.57 8.50
C ASN A 599 33.58 8.81 9.28
N LYS A 600 33.99 10.07 9.43
CA LYS A 600 35.10 10.45 10.34
C LYS A 600 34.77 10.15 11.80
N ILE A 601 33.53 10.39 12.24
CA ILE A 601 33.06 10.11 13.60
C ILE A 601 33.00 8.60 13.88
N GLN A 602 32.43 7.79 12.99
CA GLN A 602 32.41 6.32 13.13
C GLN A 602 33.84 5.72 13.11
N SER A 603 34.75 6.30 12.32
CA SER A 603 36.17 5.94 12.36
C SER A 603 36.85 6.31 13.67
N LEU A 604 36.42 7.41 14.32
CA LEU A 604 36.91 7.85 15.63
C LEU A 604 36.37 6.93 16.75
N GLU A 605 35.08 6.63 16.71
CA GLU A 605 34.41 5.68 17.63
C GLU A 605 35.07 4.30 17.58
N SER A 606 35.30 3.77 16.37
CA SER A 606 36.02 2.51 16.16
C SER A 606 37.44 2.56 16.75
N PHE A 607 38.16 3.68 16.59
CA PHE A 607 39.51 3.86 17.15
C PHE A 607 39.49 3.95 18.68
N VAL A 608 38.47 4.58 19.28
CA VAL A 608 38.29 4.67 20.73
C VAL A 608 37.99 3.29 21.34
N ILE A 609 37.14 2.50 20.69
CA ILE A 609 36.78 1.14 21.13
C ILE A 609 37.97 0.17 20.98
N ASP A 610 38.69 0.21 19.86
CA ASP A 610 39.85 -0.65 19.59
C ASP A 610 41.10 -0.25 20.39
N LYS A 611 41.27 1.04 20.72
CA LYS A 611 42.46 1.57 21.43
C LYS A 611 42.07 2.50 22.59
N PRO A 612 41.38 2.00 23.64
CA PRO A 612 40.85 2.84 24.72
C PRO A 612 41.95 3.54 25.51
N PHE A 613 43.03 2.83 25.90
CA PHE A 613 44.14 3.42 26.64
C PHE A 613 44.86 4.54 25.86
N ARG A 614 45.08 4.38 24.55
CA ARG A 614 45.70 5.43 23.73
C ARG A 614 44.78 6.64 23.62
N SER A 615 43.48 6.42 23.45
CA SER A 615 42.48 7.48 23.37
C SER A 615 42.38 8.27 24.69
N PHE A 616 42.46 7.59 25.83
CA PHE A 616 42.55 8.20 27.16
C PHE A 616 43.80 9.07 27.33
N PHE A 617 44.99 8.58 26.94
CA PHE A 617 46.21 9.38 26.97
C PHE A 617 46.19 10.58 26.01
N ILE A 618 45.57 10.45 24.83
CA ILE A 618 45.38 11.55 23.88
C ILE A 618 44.46 12.63 24.48
N LEU A 619 43.36 12.24 25.14
CA LEU A 619 42.46 13.18 25.82
C LEU A 619 43.15 13.90 26.98
N ILE A 620 43.92 13.18 27.82
CA ILE A 620 44.70 13.80 28.90
C ILE A 620 45.75 14.76 28.34
N ALA A 621 46.47 14.38 27.28
CA ALA A 621 47.44 15.27 26.63
C ALA A 621 46.79 16.52 26.05
N PHE A 622 45.61 16.39 25.42
CA PHE A 622 44.84 17.51 24.89
C PHE A 622 44.35 18.46 25.98
N PHE A 623 43.70 17.95 27.04
CA PHE A 623 43.24 18.79 28.15
C PHE A 623 44.39 19.39 28.96
N GLY A 624 45.49 18.66 29.15
CA GLY A 624 46.72 19.18 29.77
C GLY A 624 47.34 20.31 28.94
N LEU A 625 47.43 20.16 27.62
CA LEU A 625 47.91 21.21 26.72
C LEU A 625 46.97 22.42 26.73
N ALA A 626 45.65 22.20 26.66
CA ALA A 626 44.66 23.27 26.73
C ALA A 626 44.73 24.04 28.06
N PHE A 627 44.89 23.33 29.19
CA PHE A 627 45.09 23.95 30.51
C PHE A 627 46.41 24.73 30.59
N LEU A 628 47.51 24.21 30.03
CA LEU A 628 48.80 24.91 29.96
C LEU A 628 48.73 26.16 29.08
N VAL A 629 48.00 26.13 27.96
CA VAL A 629 47.74 27.32 27.13
C VAL A 629 46.88 28.33 27.90
N LEU A 630 45.77 27.89 28.52
CA LEU A 630 44.86 28.77 29.26
C LEU A 630 45.57 29.45 30.44
N THR A 631 46.29 28.68 31.25
CA THR A 631 47.09 29.21 32.37
C THR A 631 48.26 30.06 31.90
N ARG A 632 48.84 29.82 30.71
CA ARG A 632 49.87 30.70 30.15
C ARG A 632 49.29 32.04 29.70
N VAL A 633 48.11 32.05 29.07
CA VAL A 633 47.38 33.28 28.67
C VAL A 633 47.01 34.10 29.91
N VAL A 634 46.38 33.48 30.90
CA VAL A 634 46.01 34.18 32.15
C VAL A 634 47.24 34.71 32.91
N ASN A 635 48.36 33.98 32.92
CA ASN A 635 49.60 34.45 33.56
C ASN A 635 50.36 35.52 32.75
N SER A 636 50.12 35.69 31.44
CA SER A 636 50.63 36.87 30.73
C SER A 636 49.93 38.16 31.17
N ASP A 637 48.62 38.11 31.37
CA ASP A 637 47.84 39.29 31.76
C ASP A 637 48.17 39.76 33.20
N VAL A 638 48.28 38.82 34.14
CA VAL A 638 48.64 39.11 35.55
C VAL A 638 50.01 39.80 35.67
N ARG A 639 50.98 39.44 34.81
CA ARG A 639 52.32 40.04 34.84
C ARG A 639 52.39 41.45 34.26
N GLY A 640 51.45 41.86 33.41
CA GLY A 640 51.36 43.24 32.94
C GLY A 640 50.90 44.19 34.06
N ALA A 641 49.87 43.77 34.80
CA ALA A 641 49.26 44.59 35.84
C ALA A 641 50.22 44.97 36.99
N GLU A 642 51.10 44.06 37.45
CA GLU A 642 51.96 44.36 38.61
C GLU A 642 53.10 45.35 38.30
N SER A 643 53.47 45.53 37.03
CA SER A 643 54.33 46.64 36.58
C SER A 643 53.59 47.97 36.63
N GLU A 644 52.38 48.03 36.06
CA GLU A 644 51.62 49.27 35.87
C GLU A 644 51.20 49.92 37.21
N TRP A 645 50.78 49.09 38.17
CA TRP A 645 50.43 49.53 39.53
C TRP A 645 51.58 50.12 40.35
N LYS A 646 52.85 49.95 39.93
CA LYS A 646 54.01 50.56 40.60
C LYS A 646 54.37 51.95 40.04
N GLU A 647 54.06 52.26 38.79
CA GLU A 647 54.28 53.62 38.24
C GLU A 647 53.16 54.61 38.58
N MET A 648 51.90 54.17 38.63
CA MET A 648 50.76 55.09 38.82
C MET A 648 50.68 55.77 40.20
N LYS A 649 51.46 55.35 41.21
CA LYS A 649 51.51 56.02 42.52
C LYS A 649 52.39 57.29 42.57
N GLY A 650 53.02 57.67 41.46
CA GLY A 650 54.05 58.72 41.44
C GLY A 650 53.66 60.13 40.97
N ARG A 651 52.44 60.39 40.47
CA ARG A 651 52.10 61.68 39.82
C ARG A 651 50.68 62.19 40.11
N SER A 652 50.55 63.53 40.15
CA SER A 652 49.32 64.34 40.35
C SER A 652 48.42 63.95 41.55
N GLY A 653 48.31 64.73 42.62
CA GLY A 653 48.99 66.00 42.93
C GLY A 653 48.24 67.25 42.47
N ARG A 654 47.48 67.83 43.42
CA ARG A 654 46.97 69.22 43.50
C ARG A 654 45.81 69.63 42.57
N LEU A 655 44.88 70.39 43.17
CA LEU A 655 43.73 71.05 42.54
C LEU A 655 44.16 72.32 41.76
N ASP A 656 43.34 72.72 40.78
CA ASP A 656 42.35 73.79 40.97
C ASP A 656 41.06 73.44 40.18
#